data_AF-A0A7H8N1E2-F1
#
_entry.id   AF-A0A7H8N1E2-F1
#
_cell.length_a   1.000
_cell.length_b   1.000
_cell.length_c   1.000
_cell.angle_alpha   90.00
_cell.angle_beta   90.00
_cell.angle_gamma   90.00
#
_symmetry.space_group_name_H-M   'P 1'
#
loop_
_entity.id
_entity.type
_entity.pdbx_description
1 polymer ?
#
loop_
_entity_poly.entity_id
_entity_poly.type
_entity_poly.pdbx_seq_one_letter_code
_entity_poly.pdbx_strand_id
1 'polypeptide(L)'
;MSSTDQEKVTVAVVGAGAAGALIGVQLCDMAARRRIPLELVMIDPAPGAGRGTAYATADPRLRLNVPAGNMSCYPDDPDHFVRWVRAHGMADARRTDFLERHRFGSYVDDTLSRAATAARDLVTVRRLHIRVTGCRCATEGARHERVLLELAGGGTLNADRVVLATGPFRRTPAWAPPELRASDRFITDPWAPGALDACRADDGRDIVLVGTGLTAVDTALLLEHPHRTVHAVSHHGRLPRAHAVTALPAVTCTTELHGLPLASLRTEIRRHVSRTVRTHGDWRPALDGLRPVTAELWASLSAEDRAEFLDRDHSGWNIHRHRMPPDTAEAVGRMVRTQRMRTHAGRIEAAERLADGSLTVRIDGRDGPLTLTAGWVVDCTGPEPRLAEAADPLWRSLVGAGLAVPDPLGMGVRTVDGRLRAADGRTAGPLWTLGAPRRGELWETTAIPEIRQQAVTIAHSLLTHPAADAPARTAPVRRGRRPVDSSGFPLSTHFAAAAAYRMGVDLVLKVQGGAEDAFRQAVALDPGFALAHAAQALLGHEGAADVDVPRALADARRCARERADEHERSFVDVVGRRVLSTSDEGDAALLRHLDRYPNDELALAVAVPTIAFSGLRDLDGGMALSVVERTAGAQRGKWFHTSLLAFMRQETGHYNEAGELAGAALAAEPGSGHAMHALAHVNYECGHHETGQAQLDRWLAGQGRDSTHRAHFSWHAALHQLAIEDTNGVRRRWAEQMSPRKVRGIRALVDSASLLWRAWLAGSWRGPLPIGDVLETVPVEVREQPANAFIALHVAVALTAVHDAAGLRRLRAHALEADRAQREVIAALCEAFEYLLEERWEDASRRLENVLPRLRWVGGSAAQREIVEEALLYALVSAGRCDTARARLEARLDRRPSPHDQRRLTALAS
;
A
#
# COMPACT_ATOMS: atom_id res chain seq x y z
N MET A 1 15.86 -16.38 -39.56
CA MET A 1 15.11 -16.88 -38.39
C MET A 1 15.99 -17.93 -37.71
N SER A 2 16.58 -17.60 -36.57
CA SER A 2 17.28 -18.54 -35.69
C SER A 2 16.88 -18.12 -34.28
N SER A 3 15.77 -18.65 -33.75
CA SER A 3 15.46 -18.46 -32.34
C SER A 3 16.49 -19.27 -31.55
N THR A 4 17.38 -18.58 -30.86
CA THR A 4 18.17 -19.20 -29.80
C THR A 4 17.19 -19.64 -28.74
N ASP A 5 16.79 -20.91 -28.79
CA ASP A 5 15.96 -21.55 -27.76
C ASP A 5 16.78 -21.58 -26.48
N GLN A 6 16.58 -20.54 -25.66
CA GLN A 6 17.30 -20.37 -24.41
C GLN A 6 16.75 -21.43 -23.45
N GLU A 7 17.56 -22.44 -23.13
CA GLU A 7 17.14 -23.58 -22.31
C GLU A 7 16.52 -23.08 -21.00
N LYS A 8 15.24 -23.41 -20.79
CA LYS A 8 14.47 -23.01 -19.61
C LYS A 8 14.99 -23.76 -18.39
N VAL A 9 15.27 -23.04 -17.32
CA VAL A 9 15.54 -23.68 -16.02
C VAL A 9 14.24 -24.28 -15.49
N THR A 10 14.27 -25.54 -15.07
CA THR A 10 13.14 -26.24 -14.45
C THR A 10 13.18 -26.08 -12.94
N VAL A 11 12.20 -25.39 -12.37
CA VAL A 11 11.99 -25.24 -10.92
C VAL A 11 10.77 -26.05 -10.49
N ALA A 12 10.98 -27.08 -9.68
CA ALA A 12 9.89 -27.83 -9.08
C ALA A 12 9.54 -27.29 -7.68
N VAL A 13 8.26 -27.05 -7.42
CA VAL A 13 7.74 -26.65 -6.11
C VAL A 13 6.89 -27.81 -5.57
N VAL A 14 7.38 -28.47 -4.51
CA VAL A 14 6.72 -29.62 -3.87
C VAL A 14 5.83 -29.11 -2.75
N GLY A 15 4.52 -29.19 -2.97
CA GLY A 15 3.49 -28.55 -2.15
C GLY A 15 2.96 -27.29 -2.84
N ALA A 16 1.66 -27.26 -3.11
CA ALA A 16 0.93 -26.15 -3.72
C ALA A 16 -0.05 -25.48 -2.75
N GLY A 17 0.13 -25.69 -1.44
CA GLY A 17 -0.54 -24.87 -0.41
C GLY A 17 -0.09 -23.41 -0.46
N ALA A 18 -0.49 -22.61 0.54
CA ALA A 18 -0.22 -21.16 0.56
C ALA A 18 1.28 -20.83 0.34
N ALA A 19 2.20 -21.52 1.02
CA ALA A 19 3.63 -21.30 0.83
C ALA A 19 4.11 -21.59 -0.60
N GLY A 20 3.64 -22.70 -1.19
CA GLY A 20 3.97 -23.11 -2.56
C GLY A 20 3.43 -22.14 -3.61
N ALA A 21 2.21 -21.65 -3.42
CA ALA A 21 1.63 -20.65 -4.30
C ALA A 21 2.33 -19.29 -4.17
N LEU A 22 2.70 -18.87 -2.95
CA LEU A 22 3.46 -17.63 -2.74
C LEU A 22 4.81 -17.67 -3.48
N ILE A 23 5.56 -18.76 -3.39
CA ILE A 23 6.81 -18.88 -4.18
C ILE A 23 6.52 -18.92 -5.68
N GLY A 24 5.43 -19.58 -6.12
CA GLY A 24 5.00 -19.58 -7.51
C GLY A 24 4.69 -18.18 -8.05
N VAL A 25 3.96 -17.37 -7.29
CA VAL A 25 3.68 -15.95 -7.60
C VAL A 25 5.00 -15.18 -7.75
N GLN A 26 5.89 -15.28 -6.75
CA GLN A 26 7.15 -14.55 -6.77
C GLN A 26 8.06 -14.99 -7.93
N LEU A 27 8.10 -16.27 -8.27
CA LEU A 27 8.86 -16.78 -9.42
C LEU A 27 8.29 -16.26 -10.74
N CYS A 28 6.97 -16.29 -10.94
CA CYS A 28 6.35 -15.78 -12.17
C CYS A 28 6.62 -14.28 -12.34
N ASP A 29 6.34 -13.49 -11.29
CA ASP A 29 6.49 -12.04 -11.35
C ASP A 29 7.95 -11.63 -11.52
N MET A 30 8.88 -12.25 -10.79
CA MET A 30 10.30 -11.92 -10.88
C MET A 30 10.91 -12.38 -12.21
N ALA A 31 10.52 -13.55 -12.73
CA ALA A 31 10.95 -14.02 -14.04
C ALA A 31 10.46 -13.09 -15.16
N ALA A 32 9.20 -12.64 -15.10
CA ALA A 32 8.66 -11.66 -16.04
C ALA A 32 9.44 -10.33 -15.98
N ARG A 33 9.63 -9.77 -14.79
CA ARG A 33 10.36 -8.49 -14.59
C ARG A 33 11.82 -8.55 -15.03
N ARG A 34 12.48 -9.70 -14.87
CA ARG A 34 13.90 -9.92 -15.23
C ARG A 34 14.08 -10.54 -16.62
N ARG A 35 12.98 -10.85 -17.31
CA ARG A 35 12.96 -11.53 -18.62
C ARG A 35 13.70 -12.87 -18.62
N ILE A 36 13.55 -13.65 -17.56
CA ILE A 36 14.20 -14.96 -17.40
C ILE A 36 13.21 -16.06 -17.83
N PRO A 37 13.52 -16.88 -18.85
CA PRO A 37 12.67 -18.00 -19.23
C PRO A 37 12.75 -19.14 -18.20
N LEU A 38 11.59 -19.70 -17.81
CA LEU A 38 11.44 -20.64 -16.69
C LEU A 38 10.39 -21.72 -17.00
N GLU A 39 10.64 -22.97 -16.62
CA GLU A 39 9.58 -23.97 -16.41
C GLU A 39 9.31 -24.12 -14.91
N LEU A 40 8.08 -23.82 -14.48
CA LEU A 40 7.64 -23.96 -13.10
C LEU A 40 6.72 -25.17 -12.98
N VAL A 41 7.13 -26.20 -12.23
CA VAL A 41 6.33 -27.40 -11.97
C VAL A 41 5.85 -27.40 -10.53
N MET A 42 4.55 -27.22 -10.31
CA MET A 42 3.95 -27.29 -8.97
C MET A 42 3.34 -28.67 -8.74
N ILE A 43 3.75 -29.34 -7.67
CA ILE A 43 3.41 -30.75 -7.40
C ILE A 43 2.70 -30.86 -6.06
N ASP A 44 1.43 -31.23 -6.06
CA ASP A 44 0.63 -31.38 -4.84
C ASP A 44 -0.52 -32.36 -5.08
N PRO A 45 -0.86 -33.28 -4.14
CA PRO A 45 -2.01 -34.17 -4.31
C PRO A 45 -3.36 -33.44 -4.37
N ALA A 46 -3.47 -32.21 -3.87
CA ALA A 46 -4.70 -31.43 -3.91
C ALA A 46 -4.99 -30.87 -5.32
N PRO A 47 -6.29 -30.73 -5.68
CA PRO A 47 -6.67 -30.19 -6.99
C PRO A 47 -6.43 -28.67 -7.12
N GLY A 48 -6.51 -27.92 -6.02
CA GLY A 48 -6.34 -26.45 -5.99
C GLY A 48 -4.97 -25.99 -5.51
N ALA A 49 -4.53 -24.81 -5.92
CA ALA A 49 -3.32 -24.17 -5.39
C ALA A 49 -3.70 -23.10 -4.35
N GLY A 50 -2.75 -22.69 -3.51
CA GLY A 50 -2.87 -21.56 -2.59
C GLY A 50 -3.64 -21.84 -1.30
N ARG A 51 -4.56 -22.80 -1.29
CA ARG A 51 -5.40 -23.07 -0.11
C ARG A 51 -4.66 -23.79 1.01
N GLY A 52 -3.97 -24.89 0.67
CA GLY A 52 -3.40 -25.82 1.67
C GLY A 52 -4.43 -26.24 2.73
N THR A 53 -3.98 -26.78 3.85
CA THR A 53 -4.90 -27.21 4.93
C THR A 53 -5.61 -26.02 5.60
N ALA A 54 -4.90 -24.92 5.85
CA ALA A 54 -5.42 -23.81 6.64
C ALA A 54 -6.57 -23.03 5.97
N TYR A 55 -6.59 -22.97 4.62
CA TYR A 55 -7.52 -22.14 3.87
C TYR A 55 -8.42 -22.93 2.91
N ALA A 56 -8.47 -24.27 3.05
CA ALA A 56 -9.31 -25.14 2.23
C ALA A 56 -10.77 -25.22 2.68
N THR A 57 -11.09 -24.84 3.92
CA THR A 57 -12.47 -24.84 4.42
C THR A 57 -13.36 -23.96 3.55
N ALA A 58 -14.63 -24.35 3.37
CA ALA A 58 -15.67 -23.53 2.74
C ALA A 58 -16.57 -22.83 3.78
N ASP A 59 -16.42 -23.12 5.07
CA ASP A 59 -17.30 -22.60 6.11
C ASP A 59 -16.96 -21.13 6.43
N PRO A 60 -17.91 -20.19 6.25
CA PRO A 60 -17.67 -18.76 6.44
C PRO A 60 -17.44 -18.37 7.91
N ARG A 61 -17.77 -19.25 8.87
CA ARG A 61 -17.51 -19.00 10.30
C ARG A 61 -16.02 -19.02 10.63
N LEU A 62 -15.21 -19.69 9.80
CA LEU A 62 -13.77 -19.78 10.03
C LEU A 62 -13.06 -18.54 9.48
N ARG A 63 -12.62 -17.70 10.42
CA ARG A 63 -11.94 -16.43 10.16
C ARG A 63 -10.42 -16.60 10.15
N LEU A 64 -9.75 -15.70 9.46
CA LEU A 64 -8.33 -15.47 9.59
C LEU A 64 -8.03 -14.96 11.01
N ASN A 65 -6.90 -15.39 11.57
CA ASN A 65 -6.41 -14.90 12.86
C ASN A 65 -5.39 -13.76 12.72
N VAL A 66 -5.22 -13.25 11.50
CA VAL A 66 -4.33 -12.14 11.14
C VAL A 66 -5.17 -11.10 10.38
N PRO A 67 -5.01 -9.78 10.66
CA PRO A 67 -5.74 -8.74 9.95
C PRO A 67 -5.50 -8.76 8.44
N ALA A 68 -6.50 -8.38 7.65
CA ALA A 68 -6.47 -8.44 6.19
C ALA A 68 -5.27 -7.70 5.56
N GLY A 69 -4.86 -6.55 6.10
CA GLY A 69 -3.69 -5.78 5.62
C GLY A 69 -2.34 -6.49 5.83
N ASN A 70 -2.32 -7.58 6.59
CA ASN A 70 -1.13 -8.43 6.77
C ASN A 70 -1.23 -9.75 5.97
N MET A 71 -2.30 -9.95 5.21
CA MET A 71 -2.58 -11.20 4.50
C MET A 71 -2.35 -11.05 2.98
N SER A 72 -1.47 -10.15 2.54
CA SER A 72 -1.11 -10.01 1.12
C SER A 72 -0.05 -11.05 0.68
N CYS A 73 -0.10 -11.49 -0.58
CA CYS A 73 0.96 -12.26 -1.23
C CYS A 73 2.26 -11.48 -1.43
N TYR A 74 2.19 -10.15 -1.36
CA TYR A 74 3.27 -9.21 -1.63
C TYR A 74 3.69 -8.51 -0.32
N PRO A 75 4.96 -8.64 0.11
CA PRO A 75 5.44 -7.92 1.30
C PRO A 75 5.43 -6.40 1.13
N ASP A 76 5.67 -5.93 -0.08
CA ASP A 76 5.77 -4.53 -0.50
C ASP A 76 4.43 -3.88 -0.84
N ASP A 77 3.36 -4.68 -0.98
CA ASP A 77 1.99 -4.23 -1.18
C ASP A 77 1.05 -4.89 -0.15
N PRO A 78 1.04 -4.41 1.11
CA PRO A 78 0.31 -5.03 2.20
C PRO A 78 -1.21 -5.05 1.99
N ASP A 79 -1.76 -4.07 1.28
CA ASP A 79 -3.20 -3.93 1.08
C ASP A 79 -3.73 -4.67 -0.17
N HIS A 80 -2.87 -5.40 -0.90
CA HIS A 80 -3.28 -6.12 -2.12
C HIS A 80 -4.46 -7.08 -1.87
N PHE A 81 -4.46 -7.81 -0.76
CA PHE A 81 -5.58 -8.70 -0.41
C PHE A 81 -6.87 -7.92 -0.12
N VAL A 82 -6.77 -6.77 0.55
CA VAL A 82 -7.91 -5.88 0.85
C VAL A 82 -8.52 -5.34 -0.46
N ARG A 83 -7.68 -4.86 -1.38
CA ARG A 83 -8.15 -4.41 -2.70
C ARG A 83 -8.82 -5.56 -3.48
N TRP A 84 -8.25 -6.76 -3.41
CA TRP A 84 -8.85 -7.93 -4.04
C TRP A 84 -10.24 -8.26 -3.49
N VAL A 85 -10.44 -8.34 -2.16
CA VAL A 85 -11.77 -8.65 -1.61
C VAL A 85 -12.80 -7.55 -1.90
N ARG A 86 -12.39 -6.28 -1.96
CA ARG A 86 -13.26 -5.18 -2.37
C ARG A 86 -13.78 -5.36 -3.78
N ALA A 87 -12.90 -5.70 -4.71
CA ALA A 87 -13.26 -6.01 -6.09
C ALA A 87 -14.14 -7.28 -6.22
N HIS A 88 -14.15 -8.16 -5.20
CA HIS A 88 -14.90 -9.42 -5.19
C HIS A 88 -16.10 -9.38 -4.23
N GLY A 89 -16.75 -8.22 -4.11
CA GLY A 89 -18.05 -8.07 -3.47
C GLY A 89 -18.04 -7.63 -2.00
N MET A 90 -16.90 -7.16 -1.47
CA MET A 90 -16.81 -6.61 -0.11
C MET A 90 -16.26 -5.17 -0.12
N ALA A 91 -17.00 -4.24 -0.72
CA ALA A 91 -16.56 -2.85 -0.91
C ALA A 91 -16.06 -2.17 0.38
N ASP A 92 -16.69 -2.48 1.51
CA ASP A 92 -16.37 -1.87 2.82
C ASP A 92 -15.27 -2.60 3.60
N ALA A 93 -14.62 -3.62 3.03
CA ALA A 93 -13.56 -4.36 3.72
C ALA A 93 -12.41 -3.42 4.12
N ARG A 94 -11.97 -3.50 5.38
CA ARG A 94 -10.89 -2.69 5.95
C ARG A 94 -9.65 -3.54 6.21
N ARG A 95 -8.48 -2.89 6.20
CA ARG A 95 -7.19 -3.54 6.50
C ARG A 95 -7.11 -4.19 7.89
N THR A 96 -7.93 -3.72 8.83
CA THR A 96 -8.00 -4.23 10.21
C THR A 96 -8.95 -5.41 10.38
N ASP A 97 -9.76 -5.73 9.37
CA ASP A 97 -10.77 -6.79 9.48
C ASP A 97 -10.13 -8.19 9.45
N PHE A 98 -10.79 -9.14 10.10
CA PHE A 98 -10.42 -10.55 10.12
C PHE A 98 -11.35 -11.34 9.20
N LEU A 99 -11.00 -11.41 7.92
CA LEU A 99 -11.85 -11.97 6.87
C LEU A 99 -11.89 -13.51 6.88
N GLU A 100 -12.79 -14.11 6.11
CA GLU A 100 -12.96 -15.56 6.05
C GLU A 100 -11.76 -16.27 5.40
N ARG A 101 -11.40 -17.46 5.90
CA ARG A 101 -10.24 -18.22 5.41
C ARG A 101 -10.38 -18.62 3.94
N HIS A 102 -11.58 -19.01 3.51
CA HIS A 102 -11.84 -19.45 2.14
C HIS A 102 -11.60 -18.32 1.11
N ARG A 103 -11.85 -17.06 1.50
CA ARG A 103 -11.59 -15.90 0.64
C ARG A 103 -10.09 -15.70 0.44
N PHE A 104 -9.30 -15.85 1.50
CA PHE A 104 -7.84 -15.79 1.37
C PHE A 104 -7.30 -16.94 0.50
N GLY A 105 -7.82 -18.16 0.66
CA GLY A 105 -7.47 -19.27 -0.22
C GLY A 105 -7.78 -19.00 -1.70
N SER A 106 -8.92 -18.36 -1.98
CA SER A 106 -9.30 -17.95 -3.35
C SER A 106 -8.42 -16.82 -3.89
N TYR A 107 -8.08 -15.85 -3.04
CA TYR A 107 -7.16 -14.76 -3.38
C TYR A 107 -5.79 -15.28 -3.82
N VAL A 108 -5.21 -16.24 -3.10
CA VAL A 108 -3.88 -16.77 -3.41
C VAL A 108 -3.89 -17.53 -4.75
N ASP A 109 -4.91 -18.36 -4.98
CA ASP A 109 -5.08 -19.13 -6.22
C ASP A 109 -5.25 -18.21 -7.45
N ASP A 110 -6.08 -17.19 -7.32
CA ASP A 110 -6.32 -16.20 -8.37
C ASP A 110 -5.10 -15.29 -8.61
N THR A 111 -4.36 -14.92 -7.55
CA THR A 111 -3.11 -14.16 -7.67
C THR A 111 -2.03 -14.96 -8.40
N LEU A 112 -1.88 -16.26 -8.09
CA LEU A 112 -0.98 -17.15 -8.81
C LEU A 112 -1.38 -17.28 -10.29
N SER A 113 -2.67 -17.45 -10.56
CA SER A 113 -3.19 -17.57 -11.93
C SER A 113 -2.93 -16.31 -12.77
N ARG A 114 -3.12 -15.13 -12.18
CA ARG A 114 -2.77 -13.85 -12.82
C ARG A 114 -1.28 -13.70 -13.06
N ALA A 115 -0.44 -14.01 -12.08
CA ALA A 115 1.01 -13.92 -12.20
C ALA A 115 1.52 -14.85 -13.32
N ALA A 116 1.02 -16.09 -13.39
CA ALA A 116 1.33 -17.04 -14.46
C ALA A 116 0.87 -16.53 -15.83
N THR A 117 -0.34 -15.96 -15.91
CA THR A 117 -0.87 -15.40 -17.17
C THR A 117 -0.04 -14.21 -17.66
N ALA A 118 0.34 -13.31 -16.75
CA ALA A 118 1.18 -12.16 -17.07
C ALA A 118 2.59 -12.57 -17.53
N ALA A 119 3.10 -13.70 -17.02
CA ALA A 119 4.42 -14.21 -17.34
C ALA A 119 4.44 -15.24 -18.48
N ARG A 120 3.31 -15.52 -19.15
CA ARG A 120 3.13 -16.67 -20.07
C ARG A 120 4.14 -16.75 -21.23
N ASP A 121 4.67 -15.62 -21.67
CA ASP A 121 5.65 -15.56 -22.76
C ASP A 121 7.06 -16.04 -22.32
N LEU A 122 7.31 -16.09 -21.01
CA LEU A 122 8.60 -16.44 -20.41
C LEU A 122 8.50 -17.69 -19.51
N VAL A 123 7.39 -17.84 -18.80
CA VAL A 123 7.20 -18.86 -17.78
C VAL A 123 6.14 -19.86 -18.21
N THR A 124 6.50 -21.13 -18.27
CA THR A 124 5.56 -22.24 -18.46
C THR A 124 5.23 -22.85 -17.11
N VAL A 125 3.96 -22.81 -16.70
CA VAL A 125 3.51 -23.36 -15.41
C VAL A 125 2.79 -24.69 -15.65
N ARG A 126 3.25 -25.76 -14.99
CA ARG A 126 2.63 -27.09 -15.02
C ARG A 126 2.25 -27.51 -13.60
N ARG A 127 1.04 -28.06 -13.44
CA ARG A 127 0.54 -28.56 -12.15
C ARG A 127 0.40 -30.08 -12.21
N LEU A 128 0.99 -30.78 -11.25
CA LEU A 128 0.92 -32.24 -11.13
C LEU A 128 0.17 -32.61 -9.84
N HIS A 129 -0.96 -33.30 -9.99
CA HIS A 129 -1.83 -33.70 -8.88
C HIS A 129 -1.40 -35.02 -8.24
N ILE A 130 -0.16 -35.06 -7.74
CA ILE A 130 0.48 -36.28 -7.25
C ILE A 130 1.37 -35.97 -6.04
N ARG A 131 1.52 -36.95 -5.14
CA ARG A 131 2.43 -36.83 -4.00
C ARG A 131 3.85 -37.20 -4.42
N VAL A 132 4.81 -36.38 -3.99
CA VAL A 132 6.25 -36.72 -4.04
C VAL A 132 6.59 -37.55 -2.81
N THR A 133 7.27 -38.67 -3.00
CA THR A 133 7.62 -39.62 -1.92
C THR A 133 9.12 -39.71 -1.67
N GLY A 134 9.96 -39.24 -2.59
CA GLY A 134 11.41 -39.31 -2.47
C GLY A 134 12.12 -38.24 -3.27
N CYS A 135 13.36 -37.98 -2.90
CA CYS A 135 14.23 -37.01 -3.57
C CYS A 135 15.67 -37.53 -3.55
N ARG A 136 16.31 -37.52 -4.72
CA ARG A 136 17.72 -37.88 -4.88
C ARG A 136 18.43 -36.83 -5.71
N CYS A 137 19.70 -36.58 -5.41
CA CYS A 137 20.58 -35.87 -6.33
C CYS A 137 21.26 -36.90 -7.23
N ALA A 138 21.21 -36.69 -8.55
CA ALA A 138 21.93 -37.49 -9.51
C ALA A 138 23.03 -36.66 -10.16
N THR A 139 24.25 -37.20 -10.19
CA THR A 139 25.37 -36.69 -11.00
C THR A 139 25.42 -37.45 -12.31
N GLU A 140 25.04 -36.83 -13.42
CA GLU A 140 25.20 -37.42 -14.76
C GLU A 140 26.59 -37.07 -15.32
N GLY A 141 27.59 -37.91 -15.00
CA GLY A 141 28.96 -37.77 -15.50
C GLY A 141 29.70 -36.56 -14.92
N ALA A 142 30.59 -35.94 -15.71
CA ALA A 142 31.31 -34.71 -15.32
C ALA A 142 30.42 -33.45 -15.30
N ARG A 143 29.09 -33.62 -15.37
CA ARG A 143 28.09 -32.56 -15.56
C ARG A 143 27.00 -32.64 -14.49
N HIS A 144 26.69 -31.46 -13.97
CA HIS A 144 25.54 -30.96 -13.19
C HIS A 144 24.78 -31.94 -12.29
N GLU A 145 24.65 -31.55 -11.01
CA GLU A 145 23.80 -32.23 -10.04
C GLU A 145 22.32 -31.84 -10.31
N ARG A 146 21.55 -32.74 -10.94
CA ARG A 146 20.09 -32.58 -11.12
C ARG A 146 19.35 -33.27 -9.97
N VAL A 147 18.16 -32.75 -9.65
CA VAL A 147 17.29 -33.37 -8.63
C VAL A 147 16.27 -34.27 -9.30
N LEU A 148 16.25 -35.53 -8.87
CA LEU A 148 15.25 -36.50 -9.25
C LEU A 148 14.21 -36.63 -8.12
N LEU A 149 12.97 -36.25 -8.43
CA LEU A 149 11.83 -36.41 -7.53
C LEU A 149 11.10 -37.73 -7.85
N GLU A 150 10.86 -38.55 -6.84
CA GLU A 150 10.08 -39.78 -6.95
C GLU A 150 8.61 -39.51 -6.63
N LEU A 151 7.70 -39.99 -7.48
CA LEU A 151 6.27 -39.76 -7.38
C LEU A 151 5.56 -41.03 -6.88
N ALA A 152 4.47 -40.86 -6.12
CA ALA A 152 3.72 -41.98 -5.52
C ALA A 152 3.17 -43.01 -6.55
N GLY A 153 3.09 -42.65 -7.84
CA GLY A 153 2.69 -43.53 -8.94
C GLY A 153 3.85 -44.30 -9.60
N GLY A 154 5.06 -44.27 -9.03
CA GLY A 154 6.25 -44.94 -9.56
C GLY A 154 7.02 -44.17 -10.64
N GLY A 155 6.50 -43.02 -11.09
CA GLY A 155 7.19 -42.12 -12.02
C GLY A 155 8.23 -41.24 -11.33
N THR A 156 9.09 -40.61 -12.13
CA THR A 156 10.09 -39.63 -11.66
C THR A 156 10.01 -38.32 -12.42
N LEU A 157 10.45 -37.22 -11.80
CA LEU A 157 10.56 -35.90 -12.40
C LEU A 157 11.95 -35.32 -12.16
N ASN A 158 12.62 -34.89 -13.22
CA ASN A 158 13.86 -34.14 -13.13
C ASN A 158 13.60 -32.64 -12.97
N ALA A 159 14.34 -31.99 -12.08
CA ALA A 159 14.33 -30.55 -11.92
C ALA A 159 15.76 -30.03 -11.66
N ASP A 160 16.04 -28.83 -12.15
CA ASP A 160 17.32 -28.16 -11.89
C ASP A 160 17.34 -27.56 -10.48
N ARG A 161 16.17 -27.21 -9.94
CA ARG A 161 16.00 -26.61 -8.61
C ARG A 161 14.69 -27.07 -7.99
N VAL A 162 14.70 -27.36 -6.69
CA VAL A 162 13.50 -27.80 -5.95
C VAL A 162 13.25 -26.93 -4.74
N VAL A 163 11.99 -26.53 -4.57
CA VAL A 163 11.49 -25.88 -3.36
C VAL A 163 10.53 -26.82 -2.63
N LEU A 164 10.87 -27.19 -1.41
CA LEU A 164 10.03 -27.97 -0.50
C LEU A 164 9.08 -27.02 0.24
N ALA A 165 7.84 -26.93 -0.24
CA ALA A 165 6.77 -26.12 0.32
C ALA A 165 5.69 -27.00 1.00
N THR A 166 6.12 -28.05 1.70
CA THR A 166 5.25 -29.12 2.23
C THR A 166 4.32 -28.69 3.36
N GLY A 167 4.51 -27.47 3.90
CA GLY A 167 3.76 -26.99 5.05
C GLY A 167 4.16 -27.66 6.36
N PRO A 168 3.33 -27.52 7.42
CA PRO A 168 3.58 -28.14 8.72
C PRO A 168 3.59 -29.66 8.63
N PHE A 169 4.45 -30.30 9.40
CA PHE A 169 4.49 -31.75 9.51
C PHE A 169 3.18 -32.30 10.09
N ARG A 170 2.69 -33.39 9.51
CA ARG A 170 1.50 -34.09 10.00
C ARG A 170 1.86 -34.84 11.28
N ARG A 171 1.00 -34.72 12.29
CA ARG A 171 1.12 -35.43 13.56
C ARG A 171 0.56 -36.83 13.45
N THR A 172 1.23 -37.78 14.08
CA THR A 172 0.70 -39.12 14.31
C THR A 172 -0.04 -39.14 15.65
N PRO A 173 -1.14 -39.89 15.80
CA PRO A 173 -1.90 -39.93 17.05
C PRO A 173 -1.21 -40.76 18.15
N ALA A 174 0.14 -40.80 18.17
CA ALA A 174 0.92 -41.68 19.06
C ALA A 174 0.70 -41.39 20.55
N TRP A 175 0.25 -40.18 20.90
CA TRP A 175 -0.13 -39.81 22.26
C TRP A 175 -1.40 -40.52 22.75
N ALA A 176 -2.27 -40.99 21.84
CA ALA A 176 -3.56 -41.56 22.18
C ALA A 176 -3.44 -43.04 22.63
N PRO A 177 -4.22 -43.46 23.66
CA PRO A 177 -4.28 -44.85 24.09
C PRO A 177 -4.63 -45.81 22.94
N PRO A 178 -4.14 -47.07 22.96
CA PRO A 178 -4.40 -48.06 21.91
C PRO A 178 -5.89 -48.22 21.57
N GLU A 179 -6.74 -48.24 22.58
CA GLU A 179 -8.20 -48.41 22.46
C GLU A 179 -8.82 -47.22 21.72
N LEU A 180 -8.36 -46.00 22.03
CA LEU A 180 -8.81 -44.79 21.34
C LEU A 180 -8.34 -44.78 19.87
N ARG A 181 -7.08 -45.16 19.62
CA ARG A 181 -6.51 -45.23 18.26
C ARG A 181 -7.22 -46.24 17.37
N ALA A 182 -7.77 -47.31 17.96
CA ALA A 182 -8.53 -48.33 17.24
C ALA A 182 -10.00 -47.95 17.01
N SER A 183 -10.50 -46.90 17.65
CA SER A 183 -11.90 -46.50 17.59
C SER A 183 -12.25 -45.76 16.29
N ASP A 184 -13.39 -46.12 15.69
CA ASP A 184 -14.02 -45.41 14.57
C ASP A 184 -14.58 -44.03 14.98
N ARG A 185 -14.69 -43.76 16.27
CA ARG A 185 -15.13 -42.48 16.85
C ARG A 185 -13.98 -41.53 17.19
N PHE A 186 -12.75 -41.86 16.79
CA PHE A 186 -11.59 -40.99 16.96
C PHE A 186 -11.17 -40.35 15.64
N ILE A 187 -11.32 -39.02 15.55
CA ILE A 187 -10.97 -38.25 14.37
C ILE A 187 -9.55 -37.69 14.55
N THR A 188 -8.59 -38.26 13.83
CA THR A 188 -7.15 -37.92 13.97
C THR A 188 -6.72 -36.67 13.20
N ASP A 189 -7.45 -36.30 12.15
CA ASP A 189 -7.19 -35.09 11.35
C ASP A 189 -8.53 -34.39 11.05
N PRO A 190 -8.93 -33.37 11.84
CA PRO A 190 -10.20 -32.67 11.63
C PRO A 190 -10.26 -31.89 10.30
N TRP A 191 -9.12 -31.73 9.61
CA TRP A 191 -9.03 -31.03 8.34
C TRP A 191 -9.03 -31.95 7.13
N ALA A 192 -8.98 -33.27 7.35
CA ALA A 192 -9.14 -34.22 6.25
C ALA A 192 -10.56 -34.08 5.64
N PRO A 193 -10.69 -34.08 4.30
CA PRO A 193 -11.99 -33.96 3.66
C PRO A 193 -13.01 -34.98 4.20
N GLY A 194 -14.17 -34.50 4.62
CA GLY A 194 -15.27 -35.33 5.16
C GLY A 194 -15.05 -35.88 6.59
N ALA A 195 -13.92 -35.59 7.24
CA ALA A 195 -13.58 -36.18 8.54
C ALA A 195 -14.56 -35.84 9.67
N LEU A 196 -15.24 -34.71 9.58
CA LEU A 196 -16.18 -34.23 10.60
C LEU A 196 -17.65 -34.60 10.28
N ASP A 197 -17.95 -35.15 9.11
CA ASP A 197 -19.33 -35.28 8.61
C ASP A 197 -20.17 -36.21 9.50
N ALA A 198 -19.62 -37.38 9.85
CA ALA A 198 -20.29 -38.32 10.75
C ALA A 198 -20.49 -37.75 12.17
N CYS A 199 -19.56 -36.93 12.65
CA CYS A 199 -19.67 -36.25 13.95
C CYS A 199 -20.71 -35.12 13.94
N ARG A 200 -20.88 -34.45 12.79
CA ARG A 200 -21.92 -33.41 12.59
C ARG A 200 -23.33 -34.00 12.48
N ALA A 201 -23.46 -35.17 11.87
CA ALA A 201 -24.74 -35.83 11.66
C ALA A 201 -25.29 -36.55 12.91
N ASP A 202 -24.47 -36.70 13.95
CA ASP A 202 -24.84 -37.40 15.20
C ASP A 202 -25.79 -36.57 16.08
N ASP A 203 -26.71 -37.23 16.81
CA ASP A 203 -27.85 -36.65 17.55
C ASP A 203 -27.44 -35.86 18.83
N GLY A 204 -26.50 -34.93 18.71
CA GLY A 204 -26.13 -34.00 19.79
C GLY A 204 -25.31 -34.61 20.93
N ARG A 205 -24.79 -35.84 20.81
CA ARG A 205 -23.89 -36.44 21.82
C ARG A 205 -22.68 -35.54 22.07
N ASP A 206 -22.23 -35.48 23.33
CA ASP A 206 -21.06 -34.68 23.74
C ASP A 206 -19.79 -35.10 22.99
N ILE A 207 -18.85 -34.17 22.83
CA ILE A 207 -17.59 -34.43 22.12
C ILE A 207 -16.38 -34.00 22.95
N VAL A 208 -15.26 -34.69 22.78
CA VAL A 208 -13.98 -34.32 23.37
C VAL A 208 -13.02 -33.83 22.29
N LEU A 209 -12.54 -32.59 22.42
CA LEU A 209 -11.46 -32.03 21.61
C LEU A 209 -10.15 -32.14 22.39
N VAL A 210 -9.12 -32.71 21.79
CA VAL A 210 -7.80 -32.86 22.42
C VAL A 210 -6.89 -31.75 21.95
N GLY A 211 -6.68 -30.76 22.79
CA GLY A 211 -6.03 -29.49 22.49
C GLY A 211 -6.97 -28.32 22.74
N THR A 212 -6.40 -27.16 23.04
CA THR A 212 -7.13 -25.89 23.25
C THR A 212 -6.59 -24.76 22.38
N GLY A 213 -5.92 -25.10 21.27
CA GLY A 213 -5.41 -24.12 20.29
C GLY A 213 -6.47 -23.65 19.29
N LEU A 214 -6.06 -22.87 18.29
CA LEU A 214 -6.97 -22.36 17.24
C LEU A 214 -7.68 -23.49 16.46
N THR A 215 -7.03 -24.65 16.27
CA THR A 215 -7.70 -25.82 15.67
C THR A 215 -8.87 -26.33 16.50
N ALA A 216 -8.73 -26.37 17.82
CA ALA A 216 -9.82 -26.77 18.72
C ALA A 216 -10.94 -25.73 18.71
N VAL A 217 -10.60 -24.44 18.67
CA VAL A 217 -11.57 -23.34 18.54
C VAL A 217 -12.39 -23.47 17.26
N ASP A 218 -11.73 -23.64 16.11
CA ASP A 218 -12.42 -23.81 14.84
C ASP A 218 -13.30 -25.06 14.85
N THR A 219 -12.77 -26.18 15.34
CA THR A 219 -13.50 -27.46 15.41
C THR A 219 -14.72 -27.36 16.33
N ALA A 220 -14.62 -26.65 17.46
CA ALA A 220 -15.74 -26.40 18.35
C ALA A 220 -16.87 -25.61 17.66
N LEU A 221 -16.53 -24.59 16.86
CA LEU A 221 -17.51 -23.84 16.07
C LEU A 221 -18.14 -24.71 14.98
N LEU A 222 -17.33 -25.54 14.30
CA LEU A 222 -17.80 -26.43 13.25
C LEU A 222 -18.75 -27.51 13.75
N LEU A 223 -18.57 -27.98 14.99
CA LEU A 223 -19.33 -29.07 15.61
C LEU A 223 -20.36 -28.58 16.66
N GLU A 224 -20.62 -27.28 16.70
CA GLU A 224 -21.60 -26.67 17.61
C GLU A 224 -23.02 -27.22 17.32
N HIS A 225 -23.71 -27.66 18.38
CA HIS A 225 -25.09 -28.15 18.31
C HIS A 225 -25.86 -27.75 19.58
N PRO A 226 -27.18 -27.45 19.53
CA PRO A 226 -27.94 -26.98 20.70
C PRO A 226 -27.95 -27.94 21.90
N HIS A 227 -27.93 -29.25 21.64
CA HIS A 227 -28.02 -30.30 22.66
C HIS A 227 -26.66 -30.93 23.04
N ARG A 228 -25.55 -30.38 22.54
CA ARG A 228 -24.19 -30.92 22.71
C ARG A 228 -23.33 -30.05 23.61
N THR A 229 -22.54 -30.68 24.47
CA THR A 229 -21.40 -30.07 25.15
C THR A 229 -20.09 -30.42 24.44
N VAL A 230 -19.26 -29.40 24.22
CA VAL A 230 -17.89 -29.55 23.70
C VAL A 230 -16.89 -29.51 24.86
N HIS A 231 -16.20 -30.61 25.12
CA HIS A 231 -15.15 -30.70 26.14
C HIS A 231 -13.77 -30.55 25.50
N ALA A 232 -13.08 -29.44 25.74
CA ALA A 232 -11.72 -29.23 25.25
C ALA A 232 -10.68 -29.54 26.34
N VAL A 233 -9.79 -30.50 26.09
CA VAL A 233 -8.80 -30.99 27.06
C VAL A 233 -7.40 -30.65 26.59
N SER A 234 -6.58 -30.01 27.42
CA SER A 234 -5.15 -29.82 27.14
C SER A 234 -4.35 -29.75 28.43
N HIS A 235 -3.02 -29.80 28.36
CA HIS A 235 -2.14 -29.74 29.55
C HIS A 235 -2.46 -28.60 30.52
N HIS A 236 -2.94 -27.46 30.01
CA HIS A 236 -3.23 -26.28 30.82
C HIS A 236 -4.70 -25.83 30.77
N GLY A 237 -5.53 -26.39 29.88
CA GLY A 237 -6.93 -26.01 29.73
C GLY A 237 -7.18 -24.55 29.28
N ARG A 238 -6.17 -23.86 28.72
CA ARG A 238 -6.26 -22.44 28.34
C ARG A 238 -6.57 -22.25 26.86
N LEU A 239 -7.57 -21.42 26.56
CA LEU A 239 -7.89 -20.98 25.20
C LEU A 239 -6.99 -19.82 24.74
N PRO A 240 -6.83 -19.59 23.43
CA PRO A 240 -6.08 -18.44 22.92
C PRO A 240 -6.80 -17.14 23.30
N ARG A 241 -6.05 -16.04 23.51
CA ARG A 241 -6.63 -14.74 23.82
C ARG A 241 -7.28 -14.11 22.60
N ALA A 242 -8.21 -13.19 22.81
CA ALA A 242 -8.82 -12.43 21.72
C ALA A 242 -7.87 -11.35 21.19
N HIS A 243 -8.00 -10.97 19.92
CA HIS A 243 -7.54 -9.68 19.41
C HIS A 243 -8.33 -8.53 20.05
N ALA A 244 -7.82 -7.31 19.95
CA ALA A 244 -8.58 -6.12 20.32
C ALA A 244 -9.67 -5.85 19.27
N VAL A 245 -10.83 -5.36 19.71
CA VAL A 245 -11.93 -4.98 18.79
C VAL A 245 -11.50 -3.82 17.90
N THR A 246 -10.90 -2.80 18.53
CA THR A 246 -10.23 -1.70 17.84
C THR A 246 -8.76 -2.02 17.71
N ALA A 247 -8.21 -1.93 16.49
CA ALA A 247 -6.80 -2.16 16.26
C ALA A 247 -5.94 -1.17 17.06
N LEU A 248 -4.97 -1.68 17.81
CA LEU A 248 -4.02 -0.88 18.57
C LEU A 248 -2.65 -0.93 17.87
N PRO A 249 -1.95 0.20 17.68
CA PRO A 249 -0.64 0.21 17.06
C PRO A 249 0.38 -0.53 17.93
N ALA A 250 1.33 -1.22 17.30
CA ALA A 250 2.40 -1.92 18.00
C ALA A 250 3.31 -0.91 18.74
N VAL A 251 3.78 -1.29 19.93
CA VAL A 251 4.73 -0.50 20.73
C VAL A 251 6.08 -1.20 20.71
N THR A 252 7.04 -0.59 20.01
CA THR A 252 8.41 -1.10 19.91
C THR A 252 9.07 -1.18 21.29
N CYS A 253 9.79 -2.27 21.54
CA CYS A 253 10.60 -2.37 22.75
C CYS A 253 11.82 -1.46 22.63
N THR A 254 11.97 -0.52 23.57
CA THR A 254 13.10 0.43 23.57
C THR A 254 14.36 -0.13 24.24
N THR A 255 14.24 -1.24 24.96
CA THR A 255 15.40 -1.94 25.53
C THR A 255 16.04 -2.82 24.46
N GLU A 256 17.36 -2.84 24.41
CA GLU A 256 18.10 -3.79 23.56
C GLU A 256 17.94 -5.22 24.10
N LEU A 257 17.35 -6.11 23.29
CA LEU A 257 17.02 -7.48 23.70
C LEU A 257 18.04 -8.51 23.19
N HIS A 258 18.85 -8.14 22.21
CA HIS A 258 19.75 -9.05 21.50
C HIS A 258 20.92 -9.50 22.38
N GLY A 259 21.27 -10.78 22.30
CA GLY A 259 22.39 -11.36 23.06
C GLY A 259 22.14 -11.53 24.56
N LEU A 260 20.95 -11.21 25.07
CA LEU A 260 20.60 -11.44 26.47
C LEU A 260 20.39 -12.95 26.75
N PRO A 261 20.86 -13.47 27.89
CA PRO A 261 20.48 -14.81 28.36
C PRO A 261 18.96 -14.93 28.53
N LEU A 262 18.40 -16.13 28.35
CA LEU A 262 16.94 -16.34 28.37
C LEU A 262 16.25 -15.79 29.63
N ALA A 263 16.85 -15.93 30.81
CA ALA A 263 16.29 -15.39 32.05
C ALA A 263 16.18 -13.85 32.06
N SER A 264 17.18 -13.15 31.52
CA SER A 264 17.17 -11.70 31.35
C SER A 264 16.16 -11.29 30.29
N LEU A 265 16.10 -12.02 29.17
CA LEU A 265 15.13 -11.78 28.11
C LEU A 265 13.68 -11.89 28.62
N ARG A 266 13.36 -12.91 29.42
CA ARG A 266 12.05 -13.03 30.10
C ARG A 266 11.74 -11.81 30.97
N THR A 267 12.73 -11.34 31.71
CA THR A 267 12.58 -10.18 32.60
C THR A 267 12.30 -8.92 31.81
N GLU A 268 13.06 -8.64 30.76
CA GLU A 268 12.88 -7.45 29.92
C GLU A 268 11.56 -7.49 29.14
N ILE A 269 11.16 -8.64 28.59
CA ILE A 269 9.87 -8.79 27.92
C ILE A 269 8.72 -8.52 28.91
N ARG A 270 8.79 -9.04 30.14
CA ARG A 270 7.77 -8.76 31.17
C ARG A 270 7.75 -7.29 31.57
N ARG A 271 8.91 -6.64 31.67
CA ARG A 271 9.01 -5.19 31.94
C ARG A 271 8.40 -4.37 30.81
N HIS A 272 8.69 -4.72 29.56
CA HIS A 272 8.11 -4.12 28.36
C HIS A 272 6.58 -4.22 28.38
N VAL A 273 6.05 -5.44 28.52
CA VAL A 273 4.60 -5.68 28.60
C VAL A 273 3.98 -4.88 29.74
N SER A 274 4.58 -4.91 30.94
CA SER A 274 4.07 -4.18 32.11
C SER A 274 4.06 -2.67 31.89
N ARG A 275 5.09 -2.13 31.22
CA ARG A 275 5.17 -0.70 30.88
C ARG A 275 4.07 -0.32 29.89
N THR A 276 3.90 -1.10 28.83
CA THR A 276 2.86 -0.87 27.83
C THR A 276 1.46 -0.94 28.43
N VAL A 277 1.20 -1.89 29.33
CA VAL A 277 -0.09 -1.96 30.04
C VAL A 277 -0.31 -0.72 30.90
N ARG A 278 0.70 -0.21 31.59
CA ARG A 278 0.56 1.03 32.39
C ARG A 278 0.31 2.27 31.51
N THR A 279 0.90 2.35 30.33
CA THR A 279 0.81 3.53 29.46
C THR A 279 -0.39 3.49 28.50
N HIS A 280 -0.79 2.30 28.03
CA HIS A 280 -1.82 2.13 27.01
C HIS A 280 -3.03 1.30 27.47
N GLY A 281 -3.01 0.75 28.68
CA GLY A 281 -4.10 -0.07 29.21
C GLY A 281 -4.25 -1.47 28.60
N ASP A 282 -3.42 -1.85 27.63
CA ASP A 282 -3.49 -3.14 26.93
C ASP A 282 -2.09 -3.75 26.73
N TRP A 283 -1.99 -5.07 26.80
CA TRP A 283 -0.74 -5.84 26.62
C TRP A 283 -0.45 -6.17 25.16
N ARG A 284 -1.47 -6.18 24.29
CA ARG A 284 -1.37 -6.58 22.87
C ARG A 284 -0.36 -5.74 22.09
N PRO A 285 -0.36 -4.39 22.20
CA PRO A 285 0.64 -3.56 21.54
C PRO A 285 2.07 -3.96 21.85
N ALA A 286 2.33 -4.42 23.09
CA ALA A 286 3.66 -4.81 23.53
C ALA A 286 4.15 -6.06 22.78
N LEU A 287 3.30 -7.09 22.68
CA LEU A 287 3.65 -8.32 21.97
C LEU A 287 3.72 -8.11 20.46
N ASP A 288 2.82 -7.29 19.90
CA ASP A 288 2.85 -6.96 18.48
C ASP A 288 4.16 -6.22 18.11
N GLY A 289 4.71 -5.41 19.02
CA GLY A 289 6.01 -4.76 18.86
C GLY A 289 7.23 -5.67 18.93
N LEU A 290 7.11 -6.90 19.46
CA LEU A 290 8.21 -7.87 19.50
C LEU A 290 8.37 -8.66 18.19
N ARG A 291 7.37 -8.61 17.31
CA ARG A 291 7.33 -9.41 16.09
C ARG A 291 8.55 -9.21 15.17
N PRO A 292 9.02 -7.97 14.90
CA PRO A 292 10.16 -7.76 14.00
C PRO A 292 11.45 -8.43 14.47
N VAL A 293 11.63 -8.59 15.78
CA VAL A 293 12.87 -9.12 16.39
C VAL A 293 12.76 -10.58 16.84
N THR A 294 11.58 -11.21 16.75
CA THR A 294 11.34 -12.54 17.32
C THR A 294 12.25 -13.62 16.72
N ALA A 295 12.46 -13.61 15.40
CA ALA A 295 13.32 -14.60 14.74
C ALA A 295 14.81 -14.39 15.10
N GLU A 296 15.25 -13.15 15.23
CA GLU A 296 16.63 -12.81 15.62
C GLU A 296 16.91 -13.21 17.07
N LEU A 297 15.97 -12.93 17.99
CA LEU A 297 16.06 -13.35 19.38
C LEU A 297 16.15 -14.87 19.49
N TRP A 298 15.29 -15.60 18.77
CA TRP A 298 15.36 -17.06 18.73
C TRP A 298 16.71 -17.57 18.23
N ALA A 299 17.21 -16.98 17.13
CA ALA A 299 18.50 -17.34 16.56
C ALA A 299 19.66 -17.11 17.52
N SER A 300 19.59 -16.11 18.41
CA SER A 300 20.63 -15.84 19.42
C SER A 300 20.63 -16.80 20.61
N LEU A 301 19.54 -17.54 20.86
CA LEU A 301 19.48 -18.49 21.98
C LEU A 301 20.27 -19.77 21.68
N SER A 302 20.86 -20.37 22.72
CA SER A 302 21.46 -21.71 22.66
C SER A 302 20.39 -22.78 22.45
N ALA A 303 20.81 -24.01 22.12
CA ALA A 303 19.88 -25.13 22.00
C ALA A 303 19.18 -25.44 23.34
N GLU A 304 19.92 -25.32 24.44
CA GLU A 304 19.41 -25.51 25.80
C GLU A 304 18.38 -24.44 26.17
N ASP A 305 18.66 -23.16 25.89
CA ASP A 305 17.72 -22.07 26.15
C ASP A 305 16.45 -22.21 25.32
N ARG A 306 16.58 -22.60 24.04
CA ARG A 306 15.42 -22.86 23.18
C ARG A 306 14.58 -24.03 23.72
N ALA A 307 15.21 -25.11 24.17
CA ALA A 307 14.52 -26.23 24.80
C ALA A 307 13.78 -25.80 26.08
N GLU A 308 14.42 -24.98 26.92
CA GLU A 308 13.80 -24.45 28.14
C GLU A 308 12.60 -23.53 27.82
N PHE A 309 12.72 -22.66 26.82
CA PHE A 309 11.61 -21.82 26.35
C PHE A 309 10.42 -22.67 25.88
N LEU A 310 10.68 -23.74 25.13
CA LEU A 310 9.63 -24.64 24.63
C LEU A 310 8.90 -25.38 25.74
N ASP A 311 9.62 -25.77 26.79
CA ASP A 311 9.05 -26.44 27.95
C ASP A 311 8.20 -25.49 28.81
N ARG A 312 8.73 -24.29 29.10
CA ARG A 312 8.15 -23.41 30.13
C ARG A 312 7.27 -22.27 29.60
N ASP A 313 7.64 -21.66 28.48
CA ASP A 313 7.07 -20.39 28.04
C ASP A 313 6.18 -20.52 26.78
N HIS A 314 6.44 -21.52 25.94
CA HIS A 314 5.77 -21.71 24.64
C HIS A 314 4.24 -21.72 24.74
N SER A 315 3.65 -22.40 25.74
CA SER A 315 2.19 -22.39 25.92
C SER A 315 1.67 -20.97 26.19
N GLY A 316 2.36 -20.22 27.05
CA GLY A 316 2.02 -18.83 27.36
C GLY A 316 2.18 -17.92 26.15
N TRP A 317 3.27 -18.09 25.39
CA TRP A 317 3.50 -17.37 24.15
C TRP A 317 2.37 -17.62 23.13
N ASN A 318 2.05 -18.88 22.85
CA ASN A 318 1.05 -19.24 21.85
C ASN A 318 -0.33 -18.66 22.12
N ILE A 319 -0.80 -18.69 23.37
CA ILE A 319 -2.13 -18.15 23.70
C ILE A 319 -2.20 -16.63 23.54
N HIS A 320 -1.10 -15.90 23.69
CA HIS A 320 -1.08 -14.44 23.56
C HIS A 320 -0.72 -13.98 22.14
N ARG A 321 0.08 -14.77 21.40
CA ARG A 321 0.54 -14.44 20.06
C ARG A 321 -0.45 -14.90 18.98
N HIS A 322 -0.98 -16.12 19.07
CA HIS A 322 -1.93 -16.69 18.10
C HIS A 322 -3.37 -16.51 18.57
N ARG A 323 -3.84 -15.27 18.48
CA ARG A 323 -5.12 -14.83 19.04
C ARG A 323 -6.34 -15.22 18.20
N MET A 324 -7.48 -15.35 18.86
CA MET A 324 -8.79 -15.44 18.20
C MET A 324 -9.19 -14.06 17.66
N PRO A 325 -9.74 -13.97 16.42
CA PRO A 325 -10.37 -12.74 15.96
C PRO A 325 -11.60 -12.41 16.82
N PRO A 326 -12.03 -11.13 16.91
CA PRO A 326 -13.08 -10.70 17.83
C PRO A 326 -14.38 -11.52 17.73
N ASP A 327 -14.91 -11.72 16.52
CA ASP A 327 -16.14 -12.49 16.28
C ASP A 327 -16.03 -13.94 16.79
N THR A 328 -14.88 -14.58 16.53
CA THR A 328 -14.61 -15.94 17.00
C THR A 328 -14.51 -15.99 18.52
N ALA A 329 -13.82 -15.01 19.14
CA ALA A 329 -13.70 -14.94 20.58
C ALA A 329 -15.06 -14.72 21.26
N GLU A 330 -15.93 -13.91 20.67
CA GLU A 330 -17.30 -13.71 21.16
C GLU A 330 -18.14 -14.99 21.06
N ALA A 331 -18.10 -15.68 19.91
CA ALA A 331 -18.83 -16.93 19.70
C ALA A 331 -18.39 -18.01 20.70
N VAL A 332 -17.08 -18.22 20.86
CA VAL A 332 -16.52 -19.15 21.85
C VAL A 332 -16.86 -18.71 23.27
N GLY A 333 -16.75 -17.41 23.58
CA GLY A 333 -17.12 -16.86 24.88
C GLY A 333 -18.59 -17.09 25.23
N ARG A 334 -19.49 -17.08 24.25
CA ARG A 334 -20.90 -17.45 24.43
C ARG A 334 -21.07 -18.94 24.69
N MET A 335 -20.37 -19.82 23.96
CA MET A 335 -20.41 -21.27 24.22
C MET A 335 -19.94 -21.59 25.64
N VAL A 336 -18.87 -20.95 26.10
CA VAL A 336 -18.34 -21.13 27.47
C VAL A 336 -19.34 -20.62 28.53
N ARG A 337 -19.87 -19.39 28.37
CA ARG A 337 -20.86 -18.83 29.32
C ARG A 337 -22.14 -19.66 29.42
N THR A 338 -22.57 -20.24 28.29
CA THR A 338 -23.75 -21.11 28.22
C THR A 338 -23.46 -22.57 28.57
N GLN A 339 -22.25 -22.88 29.06
CA GLN A 339 -21.80 -24.24 29.43
C GLN A 339 -21.83 -25.27 28.29
N ARG A 340 -22.01 -24.83 27.04
CA ARG A 340 -21.92 -25.66 25.83
C ARG A 340 -20.49 -25.93 25.38
N MET A 341 -19.52 -25.22 25.98
CA MET A 341 -18.11 -25.57 25.89
C MET A 341 -17.48 -25.53 27.28
N ARG A 342 -16.71 -26.57 27.62
CA ARG A 342 -15.97 -26.68 28.88
C ARG A 342 -14.52 -27.00 28.59
N THR A 343 -13.61 -26.38 29.32
CA THR A 343 -12.17 -26.60 29.19
C THR A 343 -11.63 -27.33 30.39
N HIS A 344 -10.79 -28.33 30.16
CA HIS A 344 -10.20 -29.16 31.20
C HIS A 344 -8.67 -29.14 31.09
N ALA A 345 -7.99 -29.00 32.23
CA ALA A 345 -6.54 -29.10 32.32
C ALA A 345 -6.16 -30.55 32.68
N GLY A 346 -5.52 -31.27 31.76
CA GLY A 346 -5.18 -32.68 31.96
C GLY A 346 -4.70 -33.39 30.70
N ARG A 347 -4.54 -34.72 30.81
CA ARG A 347 -4.19 -35.62 29.71
C ARG A 347 -5.17 -36.79 29.66
N ILE A 348 -5.45 -37.29 28.45
CA ILE A 348 -6.26 -38.51 28.30
C ILE A 348 -5.39 -39.70 28.65
N GLU A 349 -5.84 -40.53 29.60
CA GLU A 349 -5.15 -41.76 30.02
C GLU A 349 -5.71 -43.00 29.36
N ALA A 350 -7.03 -43.07 29.24
CA ALA A 350 -7.74 -44.24 28.73
C ALA A 350 -9.03 -43.82 28.03
N ALA A 351 -9.47 -44.65 27.08
CA ALA A 351 -10.78 -44.54 26.48
C ALA A 351 -11.39 -45.94 26.30
N GLU A 352 -12.65 -46.10 26.68
CA GLU A 352 -13.38 -47.36 26.58
C GLU A 352 -14.64 -47.18 25.75
N ARG A 353 -14.97 -48.14 24.88
CA ARG A 353 -16.17 -48.09 24.06
C ARG A 353 -17.35 -48.68 24.82
N LEU A 354 -18.44 -47.92 24.89
CA LEU A 354 -19.70 -48.35 25.50
C LEU A 354 -20.57 -49.13 24.50
N ALA A 355 -21.58 -49.83 25.03
CA ALA A 355 -22.50 -50.66 24.24
C ALA A 355 -23.29 -49.86 23.19
N ASP A 356 -23.58 -48.58 23.47
CA ASP A 356 -24.27 -47.65 22.56
C ASP A 356 -23.34 -46.99 21.52
N GLY A 357 -22.07 -47.43 21.48
CA GLY A 357 -21.03 -46.95 20.59
C GLY A 357 -20.38 -45.62 21.00
N SER A 358 -20.79 -45.00 22.11
CA SER A 358 -20.09 -43.85 22.68
C SER A 358 -18.79 -44.27 23.38
N LEU A 359 -17.97 -43.28 23.77
CA LEU A 359 -16.69 -43.46 24.42
C LEU A 359 -16.74 -42.89 25.84
N THR A 360 -16.29 -43.68 26.81
CA THR A 360 -15.91 -43.18 28.13
C THR A 360 -14.44 -42.79 28.09
N VAL A 361 -14.14 -41.52 28.28
CA VAL A 361 -12.79 -40.94 28.23
C VAL A 361 -12.35 -40.58 29.64
N ARG A 362 -11.27 -41.22 30.13
CA ARG A 362 -10.63 -40.91 31.41
C ARG A 362 -9.52 -39.89 31.20
N ILE A 363 -9.59 -38.82 31.97
CA ILE A 363 -8.66 -37.70 31.94
C ILE A 363 -7.97 -37.64 33.30
N ASP A 364 -6.63 -37.71 33.31
CA ASP A 364 -5.83 -37.30 34.45
C ASP A 364 -5.80 -35.79 34.50
N GLY A 365 -6.71 -35.24 35.31
CA GLY A 365 -6.90 -33.81 35.48
C GLY A 365 -5.96 -33.26 36.55
N ARG A 366 -5.55 -32.01 36.37
CA ARG A 366 -4.72 -31.30 37.37
C ARG A 366 -5.41 -31.18 38.74
N ASP A 367 -6.74 -31.11 38.73
CA ASP A 367 -7.59 -31.00 39.92
C ASP A 367 -8.18 -32.35 40.35
N GLY A 368 -7.66 -33.46 39.80
CA GLY A 368 -8.11 -34.83 40.05
C GLY A 368 -8.59 -35.55 38.78
N PRO A 369 -8.73 -36.88 38.82
CA PRO A 369 -9.19 -37.67 37.69
C PRO A 369 -10.64 -37.34 37.33
N LEU A 370 -10.90 -37.20 36.04
CA LEU A 370 -12.21 -36.88 35.47
C LEU A 370 -12.60 -37.95 34.44
N THR A 371 -13.86 -38.37 34.45
CA THR A 371 -14.41 -39.28 33.44
C THR A 371 -15.53 -38.58 32.69
N LEU A 372 -15.46 -38.60 31.35
CA LEU A 372 -16.46 -38.01 30.46
C LEU A 372 -17.03 -39.08 29.53
N THR A 373 -18.32 -38.99 29.21
CA THR A 373 -18.93 -39.79 28.14
C THR A 373 -19.08 -38.91 26.91
N ALA A 374 -18.60 -39.35 25.75
CA ALA A 374 -18.63 -38.58 24.52
C ALA A 374 -18.92 -39.48 23.31
N GLY A 375 -19.68 -38.98 22.34
CA GLY A 375 -19.90 -39.65 21.07
C GLY A 375 -18.65 -39.68 20.19
N TRP A 376 -17.77 -38.68 20.32
CA TRP A 376 -16.58 -38.53 19.48
C TRP A 376 -15.41 -37.91 20.24
N VAL A 377 -14.20 -38.31 19.86
CA VAL A 377 -12.95 -37.64 20.25
C VAL A 377 -12.27 -37.10 18.99
N VAL A 378 -11.80 -35.86 19.03
CA VAL A 378 -11.16 -35.19 17.89
C VAL A 378 -9.78 -34.68 18.28
N ASP A 379 -8.75 -35.11 17.56
CA ASP A 379 -7.39 -34.65 17.77
C ASP A 379 -7.20 -33.22 17.23
N CYS A 380 -7.03 -32.27 18.15
CA CYS A 380 -6.79 -30.86 17.89
C CYS A 380 -5.40 -30.42 18.40
N THR A 381 -4.46 -31.37 18.58
CA THR A 381 -3.12 -31.11 19.16
C THR A 381 -2.18 -30.37 18.20
N GLY A 382 -2.64 -30.08 16.98
CA GLY A 382 -1.92 -29.30 15.99
C GLY A 382 -0.80 -30.09 15.30
N PRO A 383 0.03 -29.41 14.49
CA PRO A 383 1.05 -30.07 13.68
C PRO A 383 2.15 -30.71 14.54
N GLU A 384 2.86 -31.66 13.94
CA GLU A 384 4.00 -32.33 14.56
C GLU A 384 5.16 -31.33 14.73
N PRO A 385 5.63 -31.05 15.96
CA PRO A 385 6.81 -30.24 16.16
C PRO A 385 8.06 -30.93 15.65
N ARG A 386 8.17 -32.26 15.71
CA ARG A 386 9.43 -32.97 15.45
C ARG A 386 9.45 -33.72 14.13
N LEU A 387 10.44 -33.41 13.29
CA LEU A 387 10.62 -34.02 11.96
C LEU A 387 10.70 -35.56 12.02
N ALA A 388 11.37 -36.12 13.03
CA ALA A 388 11.52 -37.56 13.19
C ALA A 388 10.18 -38.29 13.43
N GLU A 389 9.21 -37.63 14.08
CA GLU A 389 7.92 -38.20 14.49
C GLU A 389 6.85 -38.06 13.39
N ALA A 390 7.06 -37.18 12.40
CA ALA A 390 6.10 -36.81 11.36
C ALA A 390 5.75 -37.90 10.34
N ALA A 391 6.58 -38.95 10.26
CA ALA A 391 6.44 -40.07 9.35
C ALA A 391 6.29 -39.75 7.84
N ASP A 392 6.67 -38.55 7.39
CA ASP A 392 6.53 -38.16 5.98
C ASP A 392 7.59 -38.83 5.09
N PRO A 393 7.21 -39.54 4.00
CA PRO A 393 8.14 -40.31 3.19
C PRO A 393 9.20 -39.46 2.48
N LEU A 394 8.83 -38.26 2.02
CA LEU A 394 9.77 -37.37 1.33
C LEU A 394 10.85 -36.86 2.29
N TRP A 395 10.45 -36.42 3.47
CA TRP A 395 11.41 -35.95 4.48
C TRP A 395 12.30 -37.08 5.00
N ARG A 396 11.76 -38.29 5.18
CA ARG A 396 12.56 -39.48 5.50
C ARG A 396 13.59 -39.79 4.41
N SER A 397 13.19 -39.70 3.14
CA SER A 397 14.09 -39.87 1.99
C SER A 397 15.21 -38.83 1.99
N LEU A 398 14.89 -37.55 2.19
CA LEU A 398 15.87 -36.46 2.24
C LEU A 398 16.88 -36.60 3.37
N VAL A 399 16.41 -36.93 4.58
CA VAL A 399 17.29 -37.14 5.75
C VAL A 399 18.13 -38.40 5.58
N GLY A 400 17.53 -39.51 5.12
CA GLY A 400 18.24 -40.76 4.87
C GLY A 400 19.32 -40.63 3.78
N ALA A 401 19.10 -39.79 2.77
CA ALA A 401 20.07 -39.49 1.72
C ALA A 401 21.10 -38.41 2.12
N GLY A 402 21.02 -37.84 3.33
CA GLY A 402 21.91 -36.78 3.79
C GLY A 402 21.71 -35.42 3.08
N LEU A 403 20.62 -35.25 2.34
CA LEU A 403 20.26 -34.02 1.62
C LEU A 403 19.62 -32.95 2.52
N ALA A 404 19.13 -33.36 3.69
CA ALA A 404 18.62 -32.48 4.72
C ALA A 404 19.08 -32.97 6.10
N VAL A 405 19.40 -32.02 6.99
CA VAL A 405 19.75 -32.31 8.38
C VAL A 405 18.74 -31.67 9.31
N PRO A 406 18.15 -32.40 10.28
CA PRO A 406 17.31 -31.81 11.30
C PRO A 406 18.05 -30.71 12.07
N ASP A 407 17.34 -29.68 12.54
CA ASP A 407 17.94 -28.74 13.49
C ASP A 407 18.17 -29.40 14.87
N PRO A 408 18.96 -28.79 15.78
CA PRO A 408 19.30 -29.40 17.07
C PRO A 408 18.10 -29.87 17.92
N LEU A 409 16.94 -29.22 17.79
CA LEU A 409 15.72 -29.60 18.52
C LEU A 409 14.77 -30.47 17.68
N GLY A 410 15.15 -30.79 16.44
CA GLY A 410 14.36 -31.58 15.49
C GLY A 410 13.09 -30.88 15.02
N MET A 411 12.98 -29.56 15.21
CA MET A 411 11.82 -28.72 14.89
C MET A 411 11.73 -28.28 13.42
N GLY A 412 12.40 -29.00 12.53
CA GLY A 412 12.57 -28.62 11.15
C GLY A 412 13.92 -29.07 10.64
N VAL A 413 14.40 -28.40 9.61
CA VAL A 413 15.69 -28.65 8.96
C VAL A 413 16.57 -27.41 9.00
N ARG A 414 17.89 -27.64 8.98
CA ARG A 414 18.88 -26.57 8.94
C ARG A 414 18.93 -25.96 7.54
N THR A 415 18.87 -24.62 7.47
CA THR A 415 19.00 -23.89 6.21
C THR A 415 20.02 -22.76 6.29
N VAL A 416 20.38 -22.21 5.12
CA VAL A 416 21.03 -20.90 4.98
C VAL A 416 20.18 -20.14 3.98
N ASP A 417 19.50 -19.08 4.43
CA ASP A 417 18.56 -18.28 3.62
C ASP A 417 17.49 -19.13 2.91
N GLY A 418 17.06 -20.22 3.56
CA GLY A 418 16.06 -21.16 3.04
C GLY A 418 16.64 -22.29 2.18
N ARG A 419 17.94 -22.28 1.87
CA ARG A 419 18.61 -23.37 1.17
C ARG A 419 18.99 -24.49 2.13
N LEU A 420 18.70 -25.75 1.79
CA LEU A 420 18.99 -26.89 2.66
C LEU A 420 20.50 -27.07 2.88
N ARG A 421 20.85 -27.46 4.11
CA ARG A 421 22.20 -27.91 4.45
C ARG A 421 22.27 -29.45 4.42
N ALA A 422 23.20 -29.98 3.63
CA ALA A 422 23.51 -31.40 3.58
C ALA A 422 24.33 -31.86 4.79
N ALA A 423 24.37 -33.17 5.03
CA ALA A 423 25.07 -33.79 6.16
C ALA A 423 26.59 -33.50 6.17
N ASP A 424 27.20 -33.39 5.00
CA ASP A 424 28.60 -32.99 4.81
C ASP A 424 28.86 -31.49 5.03
N GLY A 425 27.83 -30.74 5.43
CA GLY A 425 27.90 -29.31 5.69
C GLY A 425 27.79 -28.44 4.45
N ARG A 426 27.74 -29.01 3.23
CA ARG A 426 27.58 -28.24 2.00
C ARG A 426 26.15 -27.68 1.92
N THR A 427 26.07 -26.42 1.51
CA THR A 427 24.82 -25.76 1.10
C THR A 427 24.78 -25.59 -0.42
N ALA A 428 25.55 -26.40 -1.17
CA ALA A 428 25.75 -26.26 -2.61
C ALA A 428 24.71 -27.01 -3.46
N GLY A 429 23.84 -27.81 -2.86
CA GLY A 429 22.80 -28.56 -3.57
C GLY A 429 21.61 -27.67 -4.00
N PRO A 430 20.89 -28.02 -5.07
CA PRO A 430 19.78 -27.22 -5.62
C PRO A 430 18.44 -27.43 -4.88
N LEU A 431 18.45 -27.41 -3.54
CA LEU A 431 17.26 -27.64 -2.69
C LEU A 431 17.01 -26.47 -1.73
N TRP A 432 15.77 -25.97 -1.73
CA TRP A 432 15.28 -24.91 -0.84
C TRP A 432 14.01 -25.35 -0.11
N THR A 433 13.67 -24.66 0.98
CA THR A 433 12.43 -24.84 1.74
C THR A 433 11.99 -23.51 2.34
N LEU A 434 10.71 -23.39 2.69
CA LEU A 434 10.15 -22.19 3.32
C LEU A 434 9.02 -22.53 4.29
N GLY A 435 8.72 -21.61 5.20
CA GLY A 435 7.66 -21.77 6.19
C GLY A 435 8.01 -22.81 7.25
N ALA A 436 7.04 -23.66 7.60
CA ALA A 436 7.10 -24.53 8.78
C ALA A 436 8.34 -25.46 8.87
N PRO A 437 8.89 -26.03 7.78
CA PRO A 437 10.13 -26.82 7.86
C PRO A 437 11.35 -26.03 8.35
N ARG A 438 11.32 -24.69 8.37
CA ARG A 438 12.40 -23.84 8.89
C ARG A 438 12.23 -23.46 10.36
N ARG A 439 11.22 -24.00 11.07
CA ARG A 439 10.84 -23.51 12.42
C ARG A 439 11.96 -23.61 13.46
N GLY A 440 12.85 -24.59 13.36
CA GLY A 440 14.03 -24.68 14.22
C GLY A 440 15.01 -23.50 14.07
N GLU A 441 15.09 -22.91 12.89
CA GLU A 441 15.95 -21.74 12.59
C GLU A 441 15.19 -20.41 12.77
N LEU A 442 13.95 -20.35 12.28
CA LEU A 442 13.11 -19.17 12.30
C LEU A 442 11.86 -19.44 13.15
N TRP A 443 11.87 -19.04 14.42
CA TRP A 443 10.66 -19.05 15.23
C TRP A 443 9.55 -18.21 14.58
N GLU A 444 8.29 -18.59 14.78
CA GLU A 444 7.11 -17.94 14.14
C GLU A 444 7.03 -18.02 12.59
N THR A 445 7.78 -18.92 11.95
CA THR A 445 7.72 -19.18 10.49
C THR A 445 6.47 -19.96 10.03
N THR A 446 5.30 -19.64 10.58
CA THR A 446 4.04 -20.34 10.30
C THR A 446 2.96 -19.43 9.72
N ALA A 447 3.13 -18.11 9.79
CA ALA A 447 2.13 -17.15 9.32
C ALA A 447 2.53 -16.52 7.97
N ILE A 448 1.52 -16.02 7.26
CA ILE A 448 1.69 -15.46 5.90
C ILE A 448 2.70 -14.32 5.84
N PRO A 449 2.75 -13.34 6.77
CA PRO A 449 3.73 -12.25 6.70
C PRO A 449 5.19 -12.70 6.65
N GLU A 450 5.53 -13.76 7.39
CA GLU A 450 6.87 -14.34 7.41
C GLU A 450 7.11 -15.18 6.14
N ILE A 451 6.14 -16.01 5.75
CA ILE A 451 6.27 -16.90 4.58
C ILE A 451 6.42 -16.09 3.28
N ARG A 452 5.66 -15.00 3.10
CA ARG A 452 5.76 -14.15 1.89
C ARG A 452 7.13 -13.49 1.75
N GLN A 453 7.76 -13.11 2.87
CA GLN A 453 9.11 -12.54 2.84
C GLN A 453 10.14 -13.60 2.44
N GLN A 454 10.01 -14.82 2.98
CA GLN A 454 10.86 -15.95 2.59
C GLN A 454 10.68 -16.30 1.11
N ALA A 455 9.45 -16.28 0.60
CA ALA A 455 9.16 -16.54 -0.81
C ALA A 455 9.91 -15.56 -1.74
N VAL A 456 9.96 -14.27 -1.40
CA VAL A 456 10.75 -13.28 -2.16
C VAL A 456 12.24 -13.61 -2.14
N THR A 457 12.81 -13.85 -0.95
CA THR A 457 14.23 -14.16 -0.80
C THR A 457 14.62 -15.43 -1.56
N ILE A 458 13.79 -16.47 -1.49
CA ILE A 458 14.02 -17.75 -2.15
C ILE A 458 13.83 -17.63 -3.67
N ALA A 459 12.81 -16.91 -4.15
CA ALA A 459 12.63 -16.66 -5.58
C ALA A 459 13.85 -15.93 -6.17
N HIS A 460 14.37 -14.95 -5.43
CA HIS A 460 15.61 -14.27 -5.79
C HIS A 460 16.79 -15.25 -5.88
N SER A 461 17.03 -16.01 -4.80
CA SER A 461 18.10 -17.02 -4.73
C SER A 461 18.01 -18.01 -5.89
N LEU A 462 16.81 -18.54 -6.16
CA LEU A 462 16.53 -19.43 -7.27
C LEU A 462 16.92 -18.78 -8.57
N LEU A 463 16.43 -17.59 -8.93
CA LEU A 463 16.68 -16.99 -10.24
C LEU A 463 18.12 -16.47 -10.44
N THR A 464 18.84 -16.14 -9.36
CA THR A 464 20.25 -15.74 -9.42
C THR A 464 21.23 -16.89 -9.28
N HIS A 465 20.77 -18.08 -8.91
CA HIS A 465 21.63 -19.24 -8.80
C HIS A 465 22.25 -19.48 -10.19
N PRO A 466 23.59 -19.51 -10.33
CA PRO A 466 24.19 -19.81 -11.61
C PRO A 466 23.70 -21.20 -12.02
N ALA A 467 23.04 -21.30 -13.18
CA ALA A 467 23.00 -22.58 -13.89
C ALA A 467 24.47 -22.92 -14.14
N ALA A 468 24.93 -24.09 -13.69
CA ALA A 468 26.35 -24.43 -13.75
C ALA A 468 26.88 -24.64 -15.20
N ASP A 469 26.18 -24.12 -16.22
CA ASP A 469 26.55 -24.13 -17.64
C ASP A 469 26.25 -22.81 -18.39
N ALA A 470 26.14 -21.67 -17.69
CA ALA A 470 26.59 -20.46 -18.36
C ALA A 470 28.11 -20.57 -18.43
N PRO A 471 28.78 -20.67 -19.61
CA PRO A 471 30.21 -20.40 -19.66
C PRO A 471 30.41 -19.10 -18.89
N ALA A 472 31.50 -18.99 -18.15
CA ALA A 472 31.96 -17.73 -17.59
C ALA A 472 32.07 -16.73 -18.75
N ARG A 473 30.94 -16.13 -19.10
CA ARG A 473 30.85 -14.88 -19.78
C ARG A 473 31.15 -13.88 -18.68
N THR A 474 32.43 -13.86 -18.31
CA THR A 474 33.21 -12.62 -18.42
C THR A 474 33.38 -12.25 -19.90
N ALA A 475 32.32 -12.38 -20.72
CA ALA A 475 32.03 -11.26 -21.56
C ALA A 475 31.82 -10.13 -20.54
N PRO A 476 32.51 -9.00 -20.63
CA PRO A 476 31.89 -7.81 -20.06
C PRO A 476 30.45 -7.90 -20.56
N VAL A 477 29.45 -7.81 -19.67
CA VAL A 477 28.16 -7.31 -20.14
C VAL A 477 28.61 -6.08 -20.91
N ARG A 478 28.60 -6.15 -22.25
CA ARG A 478 28.71 -4.96 -23.06
C ARG A 478 27.57 -4.18 -22.47
N ARG A 479 27.89 -3.23 -21.59
CA ARG A 479 26.96 -2.26 -21.08
C ARG A 479 26.61 -1.54 -22.36
N GLY A 480 25.67 -2.11 -23.12
CA GLY A 480 25.02 -1.44 -24.22
C GLY A 480 24.64 -0.13 -23.58
N ARG A 481 25.18 0.96 -24.14
CA ARG A 481 25.09 2.29 -23.56
C ARG A 481 23.68 2.45 -23.03
N ARG A 482 23.52 2.51 -21.70
CA ARG A 482 22.20 2.61 -21.08
C ARG A 482 21.52 3.82 -21.72
N PRO A 483 20.23 3.72 -22.10
CA PRO A 483 19.53 4.91 -22.52
C PRO A 483 19.60 5.93 -21.37
N VAL A 484 19.72 7.19 -21.72
CA VAL A 484 19.68 8.29 -20.74
C VAL A 484 18.33 8.99 -20.81
N ASP A 485 17.95 9.67 -19.75
CA ASP A 485 16.87 10.65 -19.77
C ASP A 485 17.31 11.96 -20.45
N SER A 486 16.41 12.94 -20.47
CA SER A 486 16.65 14.28 -21.03
C SER A 486 17.70 15.07 -20.25
N SER A 487 17.93 14.71 -18.99
CA SER A 487 18.93 15.29 -18.09
C SER A 487 20.30 14.61 -18.17
N GLY A 488 20.42 13.53 -18.94
CA GLY A 488 21.66 12.77 -19.13
C GLY A 488 21.90 11.66 -18.11
N PHE A 489 20.95 11.37 -17.22
CA PHE A 489 21.07 10.29 -16.24
C PHE A 489 20.77 8.92 -16.87
N PRO A 490 21.57 7.88 -16.57
CA PRO A 490 21.30 6.52 -17.07
C PRO A 490 19.98 5.97 -16.54
N LEU A 491 19.18 5.38 -17.41
CA LEU A 491 17.92 4.73 -17.04
C LEU A 491 18.11 3.21 -16.94
N SER A 492 17.52 2.57 -15.92
CA SER A 492 17.60 1.12 -15.67
C SER A 492 16.70 0.27 -16.58
N THR A 493 16.55 0.69 -17.84
CA THR A 493 15.64 0.09 -18.83
C THR A 493 16.27 0.01 -20.24
N HIS A 494 15.51 -0.48 -21.22
CA HIS A 494 15.90 -0.51 -22.63
C HIS A 494 15.36 0.70 -23.43
N PHE A 495 15.90 0.94 -24.63
CA PHE A 495 15.67 2.16 -25.40
C PHE A 495 14.19 2.52 -25.66
N ALA A 496 13.35 1.53 -25.98
CA ALA A 496 11.92 1.78 -26.22
C ALA A 496 11.16 2.27 -24.97
N ALA A 497 11.37 1.63 -23.82
CA ALA A 497 10.76 2.06 -22.56
C ALA A 497 11.32 3.42 -22.10
N ALA A 498 12.62 3.66 -22.28
CA ALA A 498 13.23 4.96 -22.02
C ALA A 498 12.66 6.08 -22.92
N ALA A 499 12.36 5.78 -24.19
CA ALA A 499 11.75 6.75 -25.09
C ALA A 499 10.32 7.12 -24.66
N ALA A 500 9.51 6.14 -24.26
CA ALA A 500 8.18 6.37 -23.71
C ALA A 500 8.24 7.20 -22.40
N TYR A 501 9.19 6.90 -21.51
CA TYR A 501 9.40 7.69 -20.30
C TYR A 501 9.83 9.13 -20.58
N ARG A 502 10.79 9.35 -21.49
CA ARG A 502 11.20 10.71 -21.89
C ARG A 502 10.04 11.50 -22.49
N MET A 503 9.20 10.86 -23.30
CA MET A 503 7.97 11.47 -23.82
C MET A 503 7.04 11.88 -22.67
N GLY A 504 6.83 11.00 -21.68
CA GLY A 504 6.04 11.33 -20.50
C GLY A 504 6.59 12.52 -19.72
N VAL A 505 7.90 12.56 -19.47
CA VAL A 505 8.56 13.71 -18.82
C VAL A 505 8.39 14.98 -19.64
N ASP A 506 8.66 14.96 -20.95
CA ASP A 506 8.50 16.13 -21.83
C ASP A 506 7.07 16.72 -21.77
N LEU A 507 6.06 15.85 -21.81
CA LEU A 507 4.66 16.25 -21.70
C LEU A 507 4.33 16.87 -20.33
N VAL A 508 4.90 16.33 -19.23
CA VAL A 508 4.77 16.93 -17.89
C VAL A 508 5.40 18.31 -17.85
N LEU A 509 6.63 18.48 -18.36
CA LEU A 509 7.33 19.77 -18.36
C LEU A 509 6.58 20.82 -19.19
N LYS A 510 5.91 20.41 -20.27
CA LYS A 510 5.12 21.30 -21.12
C LYS A 510 3.69 21.55 -20.62
N VAL A 511 3.21 20.80 -19.62
CA VAL A 511 1.82 20.81 -19.16
C VAL A 511 0.85 20.40 -20.27
N GLN A 512 1.20 19.32 -20.97
CA GLN A 512 0.46 18.76 -22.10
C GLN A 512 -0.11 17.37 -21.75
N GLY A 513 -1.26 17.04 -22.34
CA GLY A 513 -1.93 15.76 -22.13
C GLY A 513 -1.11 14.57 -22.65
N GLY A 514 -1.43 13.37 -22.16
CA GLY A 514 -0.82 12.11 -22.63
C GLY A 514 0.39 11.61 -21.84
N ALA A 515 0.87 12.35 -20.83
CA ALA A 515 1.97 11.91 -19.97
C ALA A 515 1.68 10.57 -19.27
N GLU A 516 0.45 10.38 -18.78
CA GLU A 516 0.01 9.16 -18.13
C GLU A 516 0.12 7.94 -19.06
N ASP A 517 -0.37 8.08 -20.30
CA ASP A 517 -0.31 7.03 -21.32
C ASP A 517 1.13 6.66 -21.65
N ALA A 518 2.01 7.67 -21.76
CA ALA A 518 3.43 7.47 -22.03
C ALA A 518 4.13 6.71 -20.90
N PHE A 519 3.85 7.05 -19.64
CA PHE A 519 4.40 6.29 -18.50
C PHE A 519 3.80 4.88 -18.40
N ARG A 520 2.50 4.70 -18.70
CA ARG A 520 1.86 3.38 -18.76
C ARG A 520 2.49 2.52 -19.85
N GLN A 521 2.78 3.10 -21.01
CA GLN A 521 3.50 2.42 -22.08
C GLN A 521 4.93 2.06 -21.68
N ALA A 522 5.65 2.95 -20.97
CA ALA A 522 6.99 2.66 -20.46
C ALA A 522 6.99 1.44 -19.52
N VAL A 523 6.01 1.36 -18.61
CA VAL A 523 5.81 0.19 -17.72
C VAL A 523 5.41 -1.06 -18.50
N ALA A 524 4.54 -0.95 -19.51
CA ALA A 524 4.14 -2.10 -20.33
C ALA A 524 5.31 -2.68 -21.13
N LEU A 525 6.19 -1.81 -21.65
CA LEU A 525 7.39 -2.20 -22.37
C LEU A 525 8.44 -2.81 -21.45
N ASP A 526 8.64 -2.23 -20.26
CA ASP A 526 9.55 -2.74 -19.24
C ASP A 526 8.92 -2.70 -17.83
N PRO A 527 8.27 -3.80 -17.39
CA PRO A 527 7.58 -3.85 -16.10
C PRO A 527 8.46 -3.64 -14.88
N GLY A 528 9.78 -3.70 -15.00
CA GLY A 528 10.68 -3.40 -13.89
C GLY A 528 11.42 -2.07 -14.02
N PHE A 529 10.92 -1.13 -14.83
CA PHE A 529 11.47 0.22 -14.90
C PHE A 529 10.97 1.09 -13.73
N ALA A 530 11.82 1.29 -12.72
CA ALA A 530 11.46 1.90 -11.45
C ALA A 530 10.94 3.35 -11.58
N LEU A 531 11.58 4.18 -12.41
CA LEU A 531 11.18 5.58 -12.59
C LEU A 531 9.82 5.73 -13.27
N ALA A 532 9.47 4.84 -14.21
CA ALA A 532 8.14 4.89 -14.85
C ALA A 532 7.02 4.62 -13.84
N HIS A 533 7.20 3.62 -12.96
CA HIS A 533 6.28 3.36 -11.85
C HIS A 533 6.21 4.53 -10.85
N ALA A 534 7.36 5.13 -10.53
CA ALA A 534 7.41 6.29 -9.64
C ALA A 534 6.68 7.50 -10.23
N ALA A 535 6.84 7.75 -11.53
CA ALA A 535 6.14 8.82 -12.24
C ALA A 535 4.62 8.60 -12.28
N GLN A 536 4.16 7.35 -12.49
CA GLN A 536 2.72 7.02 -12.39
C GLN A 536 2.17 7.25 -10.98
N ALA A 537 2.89 6.80 -9.94
CA ALA A 537 2.47 7.02 -8.56
C ALA A 537 2.38 8.51 -8.21
N LEU A 538 3.36 9.30 -8.68
CA LEU A 538 3.39 10.75 -8.50
C LEU A 538 2.24 11.44 -9.23
N LEU A 539 1.96 11.10 -10.49
CA LEU A 539 0.83 11.69 -11.24
C LEU A 539 -0.53 11.28 -10.66
N GLY A 540 -0.68 10.05 -10.16
CA GLY A 540 -1.91 9.65 -9.47
C GLY A 540 -2.10 10.40 -8.15
N HIS A 541 -1.01 10.70 -7.43
CA HIS A 541 -1.06 11.38 -6.14
C HIS A 541 -1.28 12.90 -6.27
N GLU A 542 -0.56 13.58 -7.17
CA GLU A 542 -0.59 15.04 -7.30
C GLU A 542 -1.33 15.55 -8.53
N GLY A 543 -1.45 14.74 -9.59
CA GLY A 543 -2.03 15.12 -10.88
C GLY A 543 -3.45 14.61 -11.15
N ALA A 544 -4.05 13.90 -10.19
CA ALA A 544 -5.38 13.26 -10.30
C ALA A 544 -5.51 12.25 -11.47
N ALA A 545 -4.41 11.61 -11.88
CA ALA A 545 -4.41 10.54 -12.87
C ALA A 545 -5.10 9.27 -12.31
N ASP A 546 -5.74 8.48 -13.17
CA ASP A 546 -6.42 7.23 -12.77
C ASP A 546 -5.40 6.08 -12.59
N VAL A 547 -4.68 6.13 -11.47
CA VAL A 547 -3.60 5.21 -11.12
C VAL A 547 -3.83 4.64 -9.72
N ASP A 548 -3.63 3.32 -9.56
CA ASP A 548 -3.48 2.70 -8.23
C ASP A 548 -2.13 3.13 -7.62
N VAL A 549 -2.12 4.31 -6.99
CA VAL A 549 -0.91 4.93 -6.41
C VAL A 549 -0.18 3.99 -5.44
N PRO A 550 -0.85 3.32 -4.48
CA PRO A 550 -0.18 2.34 -3.61
C PRO A 550 0.55 1.24 -4.39
N ARG A 551 -0.08 0.68 -5.43
CA ARG A 551 0.53 -0.35 -6.27
C ARG A 551 1.71 0.17 -7.06
N ALA A 552 1.54 1.30 -7.76
CA ALA A 552 2.61 1.92 -8.54
C ALA A 552 3.83 2.25 -7.66
N LEU A 553 3.62 2.74 -6.44
CA LEU A 553 4.71 3.01 -5.50
C LEU A 553 5.39 1.72 -5.00
N ALA A 554 4.62 0.67 -4.71
CA ALA A 554 5.18 -0.63 -4.34
C ALA A 554 6.06 -1.20 -5.46
N ASP A 555 5.56 -1.15 -6.69
CA ASP A 555 6.29 -1.56 -7.89
C ASP A 555 7.56 -0.72 -8.08
N ALA A 556 7.48 0.61 -7.96
CA ALA A 556 8.64 1.50 -8.04
C ALA A 556 9.74 1.11 -7.05
N ARG A 557 9.39 0.94 -5.76
CA ARG A 557 10.33 0.57 -4.69
C ARG A 557 10.96 -0.80 -4.92
N ARG A 558 10.17 -1.77 -5.36
CA ARG A 558 10.67 -3.12 -5.67
C ARG A 558 11.66 -3.09 -6.83
N CYS A 559 11.27 -2.46 -7.93
CA CYS A 559 12.11 -2.33 -9.12
C CYS A 559 13.40 -1.57 -8.82
N ALA A 560 13.33 -0.54 -7.97
CA ALA A 560 14.50 0.22 -7.55
C ALA A 560 15.52 -0.61 -6.73
N ARG A 561 15.05 -1.55 -5.90
CA ARG A 561 15.95 -2.48 -5.20
C ARG A 561 16.65 -3.45 -6.15
N GLU A 562 15.99 -3.82 -7.25
CA GLU A 562 16.49 -4.84 -8.18
C GLU A 562 17.43 -4.30 -9.26
N ARG A 563 17.12 -3.14 -9.87
CA ARG A 563 17.78 -2.67 -11.10
C ARG A 563 18.29 -1.23 -11.08
N ALA A 564 17.74 -0.39 -10.22
CA ALA A 564 18.02 1.04 -10.22
C ALA A 564 19.47 1.34 -9.83
N ASP A 565 19.96 2.51 -10.26
CA ASP A 565 21.13 3.12 -9.68
C ASP A 565 20.76 4.06 -8.54
N GLU A 566 21.72 4.86 -8.07
CA GLU A 566 21.51 5.74 -6.92
C GLU A 566 20.60 6.94 -7.22
N HIS A 567 20.63 7.44 -8.45
CA HIS A 567 19.76 8.54 -8.88
C HIS A 567 18.30 8.08 -8.88
N GLU A 568 18.02 6.98 -9.56
CA GLU A 568 16.67 6.41 -9.61
C GLU A 568 16.15 6.01 -8.22
N ARG A 569 16.99 5.39 -7.38
CA ARG A 569 16.63 5.08 -5.97
C ARG A 569 16.30 6.33 -5.17
N SER A 570 17.07 7.40 -5.37
CA SER A 570 16.84 8.66 -4.67
C SER A 570 15.51 9.28 -5.09
N PHE A 571 15.17 9.30 -6.38
CA PHE A 571 13.89 9.81 -6.85
C PHE A 571 12.70 8.96 -6.38
N VAL A 572 12.85 7.63 -6.38
CA VAL A 572 11.81 6.71 -5.85
C VAL A 572 11.58 6.93 -4.35
N ASP A 573 12.63 7.26 -3.58
CA ASP A 573 12.49 7.65 -2.16
C ASP A 573 11.71 8.96 -2.00
N VAL A 574 11.99 9.96 -2.85
CA VAL A 574 11.22 11.23 -2.89
C VAL A 574 9.75 10.96 -3.10
N VAL A 575 9.38 10.24 -4.17
CA VAL A 575 7.98 9.90 -4.46
C VAL A 575 7.37 9.12 -3.30
N GLY A 576 8.09 8.14 -2.76
CA GLY A 576 7.61 7.32 -1.66
C GLY A 576 7.33 8.09 -0.37
N ARG A 577 8.11 9.13 -0.06
CA ARG A 577 7.87 9.99 1.10
C ARG A 577 6.76 11.00 0.84
N ARG A 578 6.65 11.55 -0.37
CA ARG A 578 5.55 12.46 -0.74
C ARG A 578 4.19 11.77 -0.68
N VAL A 579 4.08 10.53 -1.18
CA VAL A 579 2.85 9.74 -1.16
C VAL A 579 2.44 9.31 0.25
N LEU A 580 3.39 9.01 1.14
CA LEU A 580 3.10 8.39 2.45
C LEU A 580 3.16 9.34 3.66
N SER A 581 3.84 10.48 3.57
CA SER A 581 4.04 11.40 4.70
C SER A 581 3.15 12.64 4.62
N THR A 582 2.90 13.26 5.76
CA THR A 582 2.34 14.62 5.85
C THR A 582 3.41 15.66 5.50
N SER A 583 3.87 15.60 4.24
CA SER A 583 4.70 16.51 3.43
C SER A 583 6.06 17.06 3.92
N ASP A 584 6.43 17.07 5.21
CA ASP A 584 7.73 17.66 5.64
C ASP A 584 8.91 16.75 5.26
N GLU A 585 8.72 15.44 5.39
CA GLU A 585 9.74 14.46 5.01
C GLU A 585 9.91 14.34 3.49
N GLY A 586 8.82 14.51 2.75
CA GLY A 586 8.81 14.50 1.29
C GLY A 586 9.58 15.69 0.70
N ASP A 587 9.31 16.89 1.20
CA ASP A 587 9.99 18.12 0.79
C ASP A 587 11.50 18.05 1.13
N ALA A 588 11.84 17.59 2.33
CA ALA A 588 13.24 17.41 2.72
C ALA A 588 13.98 16.39 1.84
N ALA A 589 13.32 15.31 1.42
CA ALA A 589 13.91 14.33 0.51
C ALA A 589 14.10 14.90 -0.90
N LEU A 590 13.14 15.67 -1.40
CA LEU A 590 13.22 16.33 -2.70
C LEU A 590 14.36 17.34 -2.75
N LEU A 591 14.53 18.15 -1.70
CA LEU A 591 15.66 19.09 -1.58
C LEU A 591 17.01 18.36 -1.61
N ARG A 592 17.18 17.30 -0.81
CA ARG A 592 18.41 16.48 -0.82
C ARG A 592 18.67 15.84 -2.18
N HIS A 593 17.62 15.43 -2.88
CA HIS A 593 17.74 14.88 -4.24
C HIS A 593 18.26 15.95 -5.21
N LEU A 594 17.66 17.14 -5.22
CA LEU A 594 18.06 18.24 -6.10
C LEU A 594 19.44 18.81 -5.78
N ASP A 595 19.86 18.81 -4.51
CA ASP A 595 21.24 19.18 -4.13
C ASP A 595 22.27 18.23 -4.77
N ARG A 596 21.92 16.96 -4.96
CA ARG A 596 22.80 15.93 -5.55
C ARG A 596 22.64 15.81 -7.07
N TYR A 597 21.44 16.03 -7.57
CA TYR A 597 21.04 15.86 -8.97
C TYR A 597 20.35 17.14 -9.47
N PRO A 598 21.05 18.30 -9.52
CA PRO A 598 20.45 19.59 -9.85
C PRO A 598 19.94 19.69 -11.30
N ASN A 599 20.31 18.71 -12.13
CA ASN A 599 19.87 18.59 -13.52
C ASN A 599 18.55 17.83 -13.72
N ASP A 600 17.98 17.20 -12.69
CA ASP A 600 16.74 16.44 -12.81
C ASP A 600 15.53 17.37 -12.99
N GLU A 601 14.99 17.42 -14.21
CA GLU A 601 13.91 18.33 -14.58
C GLU A 601 12.56 17.90 -14.01
N LEU A 602 12.33 16.60 -13.84
CA LEU A 602 11.09 16.10 -13.25
C LEU A 602 11.06 16.42 -11.75
N ALA A 603 12.19 16.24 -11.05
CA ALA A 603 12.32 16.65 -9.65
C ALA A 603 12.12 18.17 -9.49
N LEU A 604 12.66 18.98 -10.39
CA LEU A 604 12.41 20.43 -10.39
C LEU A 604 10.94 20.77 -10.61
N ALA A 605 10.26 20.09 -11.54
CA ALA A 605 8.83 20.28 -11.76
C ALA A 605 8.00 20.00 -10.50
N VAL A 606 8.36 18.96 -9.74
CA VAL A 606 7.71 18.62 -8.47
C VAL A 606 8.00 19.64 -7.38
N ALA A 607 9.19 20.26 -7.39
CA ALA A 607 9.61 21.18 -6.33
C ALA A 607 8.98 22.57 -6.41
N VAL A 608 8.67 23.06 -7.62
CA VAL A 608 8.24 24.45 -7.80
C VAL A 608 6.71 24.53 -7.95
N PRO A 609 5.99 25.23 -7.04
CA PRO A 609 4.53 25.32 -7.04
C PRO A 609 4.05 26.23 -8.17
N THR A 610 3.91 25.67 -9.37
CA THR A 610 3.49 26.42 -10.56
C THR A 610 2.06 26.02 -10.96
N ILE A 611 1.92 25.18 -11.98
CA ILE A 611 0.63 24.74 -12.53
C ILE A 611 0.48 23.21 -12.50
N ALA A 612 1.58 22.46 -12.60
CA ALA A 612 1.57 21.00 -12.73
C ALA A 612 1.57 20.25 -11.39
N PHE A 613 2.31 20.74 -10.38
CA PHE A 613 2.46 20.11 -9.07
C PHE A 613 2.24 21.10 -7.94
N SER A 614 1.98 20.57 -6.74
CA SER A 614 1.73 21.41 -5.56
C SER A 614 3.00 22.10 -5.04
N GLY A 615 4.18 21.63 -5.46
CA GLY A 615 5.47 22.20 -5.07
C GLY A 615 5.92 21.81 -3.65
N LEU A 616 7.01 22.45 -3.23
CA LEU A 616 7.45 22.51 -1.83
C LEU A 616 6.48 23.38 -1.02
N ARG A 617 6.23 22.99 0.24
CA ARG A 617 5.47 23.84 1.16
C ARG A 617 6.36 24.98 1.66
N ASP A 618 6.06 26.17 1.19
CA ASP A 618 6.86 27.36 1.42
C ASP A 618 6.00 28.49 1.99
N LEU A 619 5.76 28.45 3.31
CA LEU A 619 4.92 29.44 3.99
C LEU A 619 5.46 30.88 3.90
N ASP A 620 6.77 31.03 3.63
CA ASP A 620 7.48 32.30 3.54
C ASP A 620 7.83 32.70 2.08
N GLY A 621 7.65 31.81 1.11
CA GLY A 621 7.78 32.06 -0.34
C GLY A 621 9.20 32.11 -0.90
N GLY A 622 10.22 31.81 -0.09
CA GLY A 622 11.64 31.90 -0.49
C GLY A 622 12.31 30.59 -0.88
N MET A 623 11.78 29.45 -0.44
CA MET A 623 12.35 28.12 -0.65
C MET A 623 12.28 27.68 -2.11
N ALA A 624 11.13 27.88 -2.77
CA ALA A 624 10.98 27.50 -4.17
C ALA A 624 11.93 28.30 -5.07
N LEU A 625 12.01 29.62 -4.87
CA LEU A 625 12.95 30.49 -5.59
C LEU A 625 14.41 30.07 -5.33
N SER A 626 14.76 29.79 -4.07
CA SER A 626 16.10 29.30 -3.71
C SER A 626 16.48 28.02 -4.47
N VAL A 627 15.55 27.09 -4.67
CA VAL A 627 15.78 25.88 -5.46
C VAL A 627 16.04 26.21 -6.94
N VAL A 628 15.23 27.11 -7.53
CA VAL A 628 15.44 27.56 -8.92
C VAL A 628 16.81 28.22 -9.07
N GLU A 629 17.19 29.12 -8.15
CA GLU A 629 18.47 29.82 -8.23
C GLU A 629 19.66 28.89 -8.00
N ARG A 630 19.59 27.98 -7.03
CA ARG A 630 20.67 27.01 -6.75
C ARG A 630 20.90 26.03 -7.91
N THR A 631 19.87 25.72 -8.68
CA THR A 631 19.98 24.80 -9.84
C THR A 631 20.33 25.50 -11.15
N ALA A 632 20.36 26.84 -11.20
CA ALA A 632 20.56 27.61 -12.42
C ALA A 632 21.87 27.29 -13.16
N GLY A 633 22.96 27.00 -12.43
CA GLY A 633 24.24 26.63 -13.04
C GLY A 633 24.15 25.34 -13.86
N ALA A 634 23.41 24.35 -13.36
CA ALA A 634 23.21 23.05 -13.99
C ALA A 634 22.18 23.15 -15.13
N GLN A 635 21.14 23.95 -14.95
CA GLN A 635 20.02 24.11 -15.88
C GLN A 635 20.24 25.18 -16.98
N ARG A 636 21.45 25.71 -17.10
CA ARG A 636 21.77 26.84 -17.99
C ARG A 636 21.31 26.57 -19.44
N GLY A 637 20.52 27.49 -19.98
CA GLY A 637 20.06 27.45 -21.37
C GLY A 637 18.82 26.58 -21.63
N LYS A 638 18.23 25.99 -20.59
CA LYS A 638 17.02 25.17 -20.72
C LYS A 638 15.75 26.00 -20.51
N TRP A 639 14.84 25.96 -21.49
CA TRP A 639 13.58 26.72 -21.47
C TRP A 639 12.73 26.43 -20.23
N PHE A 640 12.75 25.19 -19.72
CA PHE A 640 11.92 24.80 -18.59
C PHE A 640 12.34 25.54 -17.31
N HIS A 641 13.64 25.55 -16.99
CA HIS A 641 14.17 26.32 -15.87
C HIS A 641 13.91 27.82 -16.02
N THR A 642 14.10 28.37 -17.23
CA THR A 642 13.77 29.78 -17.52
C THR A 642 12.29 30.08 -17.24
N SER A 643 11.37 29.17 -17.58
CA SER A 643 9.94 29.33 -17.29
C SER A 643 9.61 29.27 -15.80
N LEU A 644 10.31 28.44 -15.02
CA LEU A 644 10.17 28.41 -13.56
C LEU A 644 10.69 29.70 -12.92
N LEU A 645 11.83 30.22 -13.40
CA LEU A 645 12.38 31.49 -12.93
C LEU A 645 11.43 32.64 -13.25
N ALA A 646 10.85 32.68 -14.45
CA ALA A 646 9.83 33.67 -14.82
C ALA A 646 8.66 33.68 -13.82
N PHE A 647 8.16 32.48 -13.47
CA PHE A 647 7.07 32.36 -12.50
C PHE A 647 7.47 32.80 -11.08
N MET A 648 8.69 32.53 -10.63
CA MET A 648 9.17 33.00 -9.33
C MET A 648 9.41 34.51 -9.29
N ARG A 649 9.87 35.11 -10.40
CA ARG A 649 10.06 36.56 -10.51
C ARG A 649 8.73 37.32 -10.48
N GLN A 650 7.67 36.79 -11.10
CA GLN A 650 6.35 37.43 -10.99
C GLN A 650 5.77 37.35 -9.57
N GLU A 651 5.94 36.23 -8.84
CA GLU A 651 5.46 36.14 -7.45
C GLU A 651 6.16 37.15 -6.51
N THR A 652 7.36 37.61 -6.87
CA THR A 652 8.13 38.61 -6.11
C THR A 652 7.99 40.03 -6.64
N GLY A 653 7.09 40.26 -7.61
CA GLY A 653 6.80 41.59 -8.17
C GLY A 653 7.78 42.08 -9.25
N HIS A 654 8.73 41.25 -9.69
CA HIS A 654 9.69 41.59 -10.75
C HIS A 654 9.09 41.34 -12.14
N TYR A 655 7.99 42.01 -12.46
CA TYR A 655 7.16 41.69 -13.63
C TYR A 655 7.87 41.88 -14.98
N ASN A 656 8.71 42.92 -15.13
CA ASN A 656 9.47 43.15 -16.37
C ASN A 656 10.44 41.99 -16.66
N GLU A 657 11.25 41.61 -15.66
CA GLU A 657 12.16 40.46 -15.76
C GLU A 657 11.38 39.16 -16.03
N ALA A 658 10.28 38.94 -15.32
CA ALA A 658 9.43 37.78 -15.52
C ALA A 658 8.85 37.69 -16.94
N GLY A 659 8.42 38.82 -17.52
CA GLY A 659 7.91 38.91 -18.88
C GLY A 659 8.98 38.59 -19.93
N GLU A 660 10.19 39.12 -19.77
CA GLU A 660 11.33 38.80 -20.65
C GLU A 660 11.71 37.32 -20.59
N LEU A 661 11.79 36.75 -19.39
CA LEU A 661 12.09 35.33 -19.18
C LEU A 661 11.00 34.42 -19.76
N ALA A 662 9.72 34.75 -19.54
CA ALA A 662 8.59 33.99 -20.08
C ALA A 662 8.57 34.05 -21.62
N GLY A 663 8.84 35.23 -22.19
CA GLY A 663 8.96 35.41 -23.64
C GLY A 663 10.10 34.60 -24.24
N ALA A 664 11.27 34.60 -23.59
CA ALA A 664 12.42 33.80 -24.02
C ALA A 664 12.13 32.29 -23.96
N ALA A 665 11.47 31.83 -22.90
CA ALA A 665 11.07 30.43 -22.75
C ALA A 665 10.04 30.01 -23.81
N LEU A 666 9.05 30.86 -24.13
CA LEU A 666 8.05 30.61 -25.20
C LEU A 666 8.66 30.66 -26.60
N ALA A 667 9.70 31.46 -26.81
CA ALA A 667 10.43 31.48 -28.08
C ALA A 667 11.20 30.15 -28.30
N ALA A 668 11.73 29.56 -27.22
CA ALA A 668 12.42 28.28 -27.27
C ALA A 668 11.46 27.07 -27.33
N GLU A 669 10.36 27.10 -26.58
CA GLU A 669 9.33 26.07 -26.55
C GLU A 669 7.93 26.70 -26.56
N PRO A 670 7.33 26.92 -27.75
CA PRO A 670 6.01 27.56 -27.88
C PRO A 670 4.86 26.81 -27.18
N GLY A 671 5.01 25.50 -26.95
CA GLY A 671 4.05 24.66 -26.23
C GLY A 671 4.16 24.73 -24.71
N SER A 672 5.06 25.54 -24.15
CA SER A 672 5.30 25.62 -22.71
C SER A 672 4.13 26.24 -21.95
N GLY A 673 3.35 25.40 -21.27
CA GLY A 673 2.30 25.85 -20.36
C GLY A 673 2.85 26.61 -19.16
N HIS A 674 4.04 26.26 -18.65
CA HIS A 674 4.68 26.97 -17.53
C HIS A 674 5.01 28.42 -17.90
N ALA A 675 5.61 28.64 -19.08
CA ALA A 675 5.96 29.99 -19.54
C ALA A 675 4.72 30.82 -19.88
N MET A 676 3.72 30.21 -20.53
CA MET A 676 2.44 30.88 -20.79
C MET A 676 1.72 31.25 -19.49
N HIS A 677 1.80 30.40 -18.46
CA HIS A 677 1.21 30.68 -17.16
C HIS A 677 1.89 31.86 -16.46
N ALA A 678 3.23 31.91 -16.46
CA ALA A 678 3.97 33.06 -15.93
C ALA A 678 3.60 34.36 -16.69
N LEU A 679 3.53 34.32 -18.02
CA LEU A 679 3.15 35.46 -18.84
C LEU A 679 1.70 35.91 -18.59
N ALA A 680 0.78 34.97 -18.33
CA ALA A 680 -0.59 35.28 -17.97
C ALA A 680 -0.67 36.12 -16.68
N HIS A 681 0.08 35.74 -15.63
CA HIS A 681 0.16 36.54 -14.40
C HIS A 681 0.81 37.90 -14.64
N VAL A 682 1.91 37.97 -15.40
CA VAL A 682 2.57 39.25 -15.72
C VAL A 682 1.59 40.20 -16.42
N ASN A 683 0.89 39.73 -17.46
CA ASN A 683 -0.08 40.57 -18.15
C ASN A 683 -1.25 40.97 -17.26
N TYR A 684 -1.71 40.06 -16.39
CA TYR A 684 -2.78 40.38 -15.46
C TYR A 684 -2.32 41.44 -14.47
N GLU A 685 -1.25 41.21 -13.71
CA GLU A 685 -0.79 42.10 -12.65
C GLU A 685 -0.29 43.47 -13.15
N CYS A 686 0.17 43.57 -14.40
CA CYS A 686 0.52 44.85 -15.02
C CYS A 686 -0.65 45.59 -15.70
N GLY A 687 -1.88 45.04 -15.67
CA GLY A 687 -3.04 45.66 -16.29
C GLY A 687 -3.08 45.60 -17.81
N HIS A 688 -2.26 44.75 -18.44
CA HIS A 688 -2.23 44.54 -19.89
C HIS A 688 -3.38 43.62 -20.34
N HIS A 689 -4.62 44.03 -20.07
CA HIS A 689 -5.73 43.09 -20.12
C HIS A 689 -6.14 42.67 -21.53
N GLU A 690 -6.20 43.58 -22.51
CA GLU A 690 -6.53 43.20 -23.89
C GLU A 690 -5.44 42.33 -24.52
N THR A 691 -4.17 42.70 -24.31
CA THR A 691 -3.02 41.95 -24.83
C THR A 691 -2.94 40.55 -24.20
N GLY A 692 -3.09 40.46 -22.87
CA GLY A 692 -3.06 39.19 -22.14
C GLY A 692 -4.17 38.24 -22.59
N GLN A 693 -5.39 38.73 -22.75
CA GLN A 693 -6.50 37.94 -23.31
C GLN A 693 -6.17 37.43 -24.72
N ALA A 694 -5.76 38.31 -25.63
CA ALA A 694 -5.49 37.95 -27.03
C ALA A 694 -4.36 36.93 -27.17
N GLN A 695 -3.32 37.02 -26.33
CA GLN A 695 -2.22 36.07 -26.29
C GLN A 695 -2.69 34.69 -25.81
N LEU A 696 -3.45 34.63 -24.71
CA LEU A 696 -4.01 33.38 -24.19
C LEU A 696 -4.94 32.71 -25.21
N ASP A 697 -5.84 33.47 -25.84
CA ASP A 697 -6.75 32.94 -26.85
C ASP A 697 -6.00 32.35 -28.06
N ARG A 698 -4.96 33.06 -28.54
CA ARG A 698 -4.12 32.57 -29.64
C ARG A 698 -3.37 31.30 -29.26
N TRP A 699 -2.80 31.27 -28.05
CA TRP A 699 -2.07 30.10 -27.58
C TRP A 699 -3.00 28.90 -27.40
N LEU A 700 -4.18 29.09 -26.77
CA LEU A 700 -5.21 28.07 -26.59
C LEU A 700 -5.75 27.51 -27.92
N ALA A 701 -5.79 28.31 -28.99
CA ALA A 701 -6.19 27.85 -30.32
C ALA A 701 -5.09 27.06 -31.05
N GLY A 702 -3.83 27.37 -30.74
CA GLY A 702 -2.63 26.76 -31.32
C GLY A 702 -1.92 25.80 -30.36
N GLN A 703 -0.79 26.24 -29.82
CA GLN A 703 0.18 25.39 -29.09
C GLN A 703 -0.29 24.90 -27.71
N GLY A 704 -1.30 25.55 -27.12
CA GLY A 704 -1.94 25.16 -25.87
C GLY A 704 -3.20 24.31 -26.05
N ARG A 705 -3.46 23.81 -27.26
CA ARG A 705 -4.67 23.04 -27.57
C ARG A 705 -4.84 21.83 -26.65
N ASP A 706 -3.77 21.07 -26.47
CA ASP A 706 -3.77 19.78 -25.77
C ASP A 706 -3.28 19.90 -24.32
N SER A 707 -3.27 21.11 -23.75
CA SER A 707 -2.78 21.34 -22.40
C SER A 707 -3.64 20.62 -21.34
N THR A 708 -2.98 19.93 -20.40
CA THR A 708 -3.60 19.23 -19.26
C THR A 708 -4.45 20.17 -18.39
N HIS A 709 -4.10 21.46 -18.36
CA HIS A 709 -4.79 22.48 -17.58
C HIS A 709 -5.43 23.55 -18.47
N ARG A 710 -5.95 23.15 -19.63
CA ARG A 710 -6.61 24.05 -20.58
C ARG A 710 -7.63 24.99 -19.92
N ALA A 711 -8.48 24.46 -19.04
CA ALA A 711 -9.48 25.25 -18.34
C ALA A 711 -8.90 26.35 -17.44
N HIS A 712 -7.71 26.13 -16.88
CA HIS A 712 -7.02 27.12 -16.05
C HIS A 712 -6.50 28.29 -16.89
N PHE A 713 -6.01 28.03 -18.10
CA PHE A 713 -5.66 29.10 -19.03
C PHE A 713 -6.90 29.85 -19.55
N SER A 714 -8.02 29.14 -19.77
CA SER A 714 -9.31 29.77 -20.05
C SER A 714 -9.79 30.65 -18.89
N TRP A 715 -9.54 30.23 -17.64
CA TRP A 715 -9.83 31.01 -16.45
C TRP A 715 -9.03 32.32 -16.42
N HIS A 716 -7.72 32.28 -16.67
CA HIS A 716 -6.88 33.48 -16.80
C HIS A 716 -7.42 34.45 -17.85
N ALA A 717 -7.76 33.93 -19.03
CA ALA A 717 -8.35 34.75 -20.08
C ALA A 717 -9.68 35.36 -19.61
N ALA A 718 -10.50 34.64 -18.84
CA ALA A 718 -11.76 35.13 -18.30
C ALA A 718 -11.57 36.20 -17.22
N LEU A 719 -10.48 36.16 -16.45
CA LEU A 719 -10.12 37.25 -15.54
C LEU A 719 -9.83 38.54 -16.29
N HIS A 720 -9.12 38.47 -17.42
CA HIS A 720 -8.94 39.63 -18.30
C HIS A 720 -10.26 40.18 -18.81
N GLN A 721 -11.19 39.31 -19.25
CA GLN A 721 -12.52 39.73 -19.68
C GLN A 721 -13.33 40.41 -18.56
N LEU A 722 -13.22 39.93 -17.31
CA LEU A 722 -13.84 40.60 -16.17
C LEU A 722 -13.25 42.00 -15.96
N ALA A 723 -11.92 42.15 -16.04
CA ALA A 723 -11.25 43.42 -15.84
C ALA A 723 -11.62 44.48 -16.89
N ILE A 724 -11.85 44.08 -18.15
CA ILE A 724 -12.30 44.97 -19.24
C ILE A 724 -13.82 45.03 -19.43
N GLU A 725 -14.58 44.45 -18.49
CA GLU A 725 -16.05 44.43 -18.50
C GLU A 725 -16.73 43.67 -19.67
N ASP A 726 -16.03 42.73 -20.33
CA ASP A 726 -16.59 41.84 -21.36
C ASP A 726 -17.49 40.74 -20.76
N THR A 727 -18.66 41.17 -20.28
CA THR A 727 -19.64 40.30 -19.61
C THR A 727 -20.10 39.14 -20.50
N ASN A 728 -20.33 39.41 -21.78
CA ASN A 728 -20.78 38.39 -22.73
C ASN A 728 -19.68 37.37 -23.01
N GLY A 729 -18.43 37.83 -23.12
CA GLY A 729 -17.26 36.97 -23.28
C GLY A 729 -17.06 36.03 -22.10
N VAL A 730 -17.18 36.50 -20.86
CA VAL A 730 -17.07 35.65 -19.66
C VAL A 730 -18.09 34.52 -19.67
N ARG A 731 -19.36 34.84 -19.96
CA ARG A 731 -20.44 33.82 -20.02
C ARG A 731 -20.21 32.80 -21.12
N ARG A 732 -19.85 33.26 -22.31
CA ARG A 732 -19.55 32.40 -23.46
C ARG A 732 -18.38 31.46 -23.14
N ARG A 733 -17.27 32.01 -22.62
CA ARG A 733 -16.08 31.23 -22.28
C ARG A 733 -16.36 30.20 -21.20
N TRP A 734 -17.11 30.57 -20.15
CA TRP A 734 -17.52 29.61 -19.13
C TRP A 734 -18.30 28.44 -19.74
N ALA A 735 -19.33 28.74 -20.53
CA ALA A 735 -20.19 27.71 -21.13
C ALA A 735 -19.40 26.75 -22.04
N GLU A 736 -18.53 27.30 -22.88
CA GLU A 736 -17.78 26.56 -23.90
C GLU A 736 -16.57 25.80 -23.35
N GLN A 737 -15.90 26.33 -22.32
CA GLN A 737 -14.56 25.87 -21.92
C GLN A 737 -14.45 25.45 -20.46
N MET A 738 -15.37 25.85 -19.58
CA MET A 738 -15.22 25.68 -18.12
C MET A 738 -16.45 25.08 -17.42
N SER A 739 -17.51 24.75 -18.17
CA SER A 739 -18.71 24.15 -17.62
C SER A 739 -18.45 22.74 -17.06
N PRO A 740 -19.35 22.19 -16.22
CA PRO A 740 -19.25 20.82 -15.68
C PRO A 740 -19.11 19.70 -16.73
N ARG A 741 -19.48 19.99 -17.99
CA ARG A 741 -19.28 19.08 -19.13
C ARG A 741 -17.82 19.03 -19.61
N LYS A 742 -17.03 20.05 -19.28
CA LYS A 742 -15.64 20.24 -19.74
C LYS A 742 -14.63 20.01 -18.62
N VAL A 743 -14.96 20.40 -17.39
CA VAL A 743 -14.05 20.40 -16.24
C VAL A 743 -14.72 19.74 -15.06
N ARG A 744 -13.97 18.90 -14.33
CA ARG A 744 -14.45 18.13 -13.19
C ARG A 744 -13.43 18.16 -12.05
N GLY A 745 -13.82 17.69 -10.86
CA GLY A 745 -12.93 17.54 -9.71
C GLY A 745 -12.37 18.88 -9.20
N ILE A 746 -11.16 18.85 -8.65
CA ILE A 746 -10.51 20.01 -8.03
C ILE A 746 -10.45 21.22 -8.98
N ARG A 747 -10.16 21.00 -10.27
CA ARG A 747 -10.09 22.09 -11.26
C ARG A 747 -11.45 22.77 -11.48
N ALA A 748 -12.56 22.05 -11.33
CA ALA A 748 -13.88 22.64 -11.42
C ALA A 748 -14.12 23.64 -10.26
N LEU A 749 -13.62 23.36 -9.06
CA LEU A 749 -13.66 24.31 -7.93
C LEU A 749 -12.76 25.54 -8.18
N VAL A 750 -11.50 25.28 -8.51
CA VAL A 750 -10.45 26.32 -8.59
C VAL A 750 -10.73 27.29 -9.73
N ASP A 751 -11.18 26.79 -10.87
CA ASP A 751 -11.35 27.60 -12.07
C ASP A 751 -12.83 28.00 -12.27
N SER A 752 -13.74 27.02 -12.30
CA SER A 752 -15.14 27.26 -12.68
C SER A 752 -15.95 27.95 -11.57
N ALA A 753 -15.97 27.39 -10.36
CA ALA A 753 -16.72 27.99 -9.24
C ALA A 753 -16.15 29.37 -8.86
N SER A 754 -14.83 29.51 -8.86
CA SER A 754 -14.18 30.79 -8.57
C SER A 754 -14.49 31.88 -9.59
N LEU A 755 -14.56 31.54 -10.89
CA LEU A 755 -14.95 32.49 -11.94
C LEU A 755 -16.41 32.90 -11.83
N LEU A 756 -17.32 31.93 -11.61
CA LEU A 756 -18.75 32.18 -11.46
C LEU A 756 -19.03 33.13 -10.30
N TRP A 757 -18.40 32.90 -9.15
CA TRP A 757 -18.58 33.76 -7.99
C TRP A 757 -18.00 35.16 -8.21
N ARG A 758 -16.81 35.28 -8.80
CA ARG A 758 -16.25 36.60 -9.20
C ARG A 758 -17.18 37.33 -10.18
N ALA A 759 -17.70 36.64 -11.19
CA ALA A 759 -18.61 37.24 -12.17
C ALA A 759 -19.92 37.72 -11.53
N TRP A 760 -20.40 37.03 -10.50
CA TRP A 760 -21.55 37.47 -9.70
C TRP A 760 -21.21 38.72 -8.88
N LEU A 761 -20.11 38.71 -8.12
CA LEU A 761 -19.64 39.88 -7.35
C LEU A 761 -19.43 41.11 -8.25
N ALA A 762 -18.92 40.90 -9.46
CA ALA A 762 -18.68 41.95 -10.46
C ALA A 762 -19.95 42.46 -11.16
N GLY A 763 -21.13 41.89 -10.89
CA GLY A 763 -22.39 42.20 -11.57
C GLY A 763 -22.47 41.71 -13.03
N SER A 764 -21.51 40.89 -13.47
CA SER A 764 -21.41 40.34 -14.82
C SER A 764 -22.26 39.07 -15.00
N TRP A 765 -22.66 38.42 -13.91
CA TRP A 765 -23.61 37.30 -13.95
C TRP A 765 -24.96 37.70 -13.36
N ARG A 766 -26.05 37.51 -14.13
CA ARG A 766 -27.43 37.79 -13.73
C ARG A 766 -28.21 36.48 -13.74
N GLY A 767 -28.96 36.21 -12.67
CA GLY A 767 -29.72 34.97 -12.47
C GLY A 767 -28.96 33.92 -11.65
N PRO A 768 -29.52 32.71 -11.50
CA PRO A 768 -28.93 31.64 -10.70
C PRO A 768 -27.51 31.26 -11.17
N LEU A 769 -26.61 31.04 -10.22
CA LEU A 769 -25.27 30.54 -10.51
C LEU A 769 -25.29 29.01 -10.64
N PRO A 770 -24.73 28.43 -11.71
CA PRO A 770 -24.67 26.97 -11.90
C PRO A 770 -23.56 26.31 -11.06
N ILE A 771 -23.30 26.80 -9.84
CA ILE A 771 -22.23 26.28 -8.97
C ILE A 771 -22.64 24.94 -8.34
N GLY A 772 -23.95 24.68 -8.15
CA GLY A 772 -24.45 23.37 -7.75
C GLY A 772 -23.96 22.26 -8.69
N ASP A 773 -24.17 22.44 -10.00
CA ASP A 773 -23.70 21.51 -11.04
C ASP A 773 -22.16 21.34 -11.01
N VAL A 774 -21.42 22.39 -10.65
CA VAL A 774 -19.95 22.31 -10.47
C VAL A 774 -19.61 21.43 -9.27
N LEU A 775 -20.26 21.64 -8.12
CA LEU A 775 -20.04 20.86 -6.89
C LEU A 775 -20.37 19.38 -7.07
N GLU A 776 -21.35 19.02 -7.90
CA GLU A 776 -21.68 17.63 -8.24
C GLU A 776 -20.53 16.91 -8.96
N THR A 777 -19.65 17.64 -9.65
CA THR A 777 -18.46 17.04 -10.30
C THR A 777 -17.28 16.81 -9.35
N VAL A 778 -17.41 17.19 -8.08
CA VAL A 778 -16.35 17.15 -7.08
C VAL A 778 -16.67 16.06 -6.04
N PRO A 779 -15.75 15.11 -5.82
CA PRO A 779 -15.92 14.07 -4.81
C PRO A 779 -16.28 14.65 -3.43
N VAL A 780 -17.16 13.95 -2.70
CA VAL A 780 -17.61 14.40 -1.36
C VAL A 780 -16.43 14.54 -0.42
N GLU A 781 -15.47 13.62 -0.50
CA GLU A 781 -14.28 13.58 0.34
C GLU A 781 -13.43 14.85 0.16
N VAL A 782 -13.30 15.35 -1.08
CA VAL A 782 -12.58 16.60 -1.37
C VAL A 782 -13.31 17.82 -0.81
N ARG A 783 -14.65 17.79 -0.77
CA ARG A 783 -15.48 18.89 -0.25
C ARG A 783 -15.51 18.92 1.28
N GLU A 784 -15.44 17.76 1.94
CA GLU A 784 -15.52 17.68 3.40
C GLU A 784 -14.15 17.63 4.09
N GLN A 785 -13.15 17.03 3.43
CA GLN A 785 -11.79 16.83 3.98
C GLN A 785 -10.72 17.21 2.94
N PRO A 786 -10.65 18.49 2.55
CA PRO A 786 -9.70 18.95 1.54
C PRO A 786 -8.24 18.70 1.97
N ALA A 787 -7.44 18.19 1.05
CA ALA A 787 -6.06 17.78 1.32
C ALA A 787 -5.12 18.93 1.72
N ASN A 788 -5.45 20.17 1.35
CA ASN A 788 -4.65 21.36 1.68
C ASN A 788 -5.52 22.64 1.73
N ALA A 789 -4.96 23.71 2.30
CA ALA A 789 -5.63 25.00 2.44
C ALA A 789 -6.07 25.60 1.10
N PHE A 790 -5.32 25.38 0.01
CA PHE A 790 -5.65 25.91 -1.31
C PHE A 790 -6.98 25.35 -1.84
N ILE A 791 -7.19 24.03 -1.73
CA ILE A 791 -8.46 23.39 -2.09
C ILE A 791 -9.56 23.89 -1.15
N ALA A 792 -9.29 23.94 0.16
CA ALA A 792 -10.26 24.35 1.17
C ALA A 792 -10.79 25.78 0.95
N LEU A 793 -9.94 26.73 0.54
CA LEU A 793 -10.34 28.08 0.13
C LEU A 793 -11.42 28.05 -0.96
N HIS A 794 -11.21 27.25 -2.01
CA HIS A 794 -12.13 27.18 -3.15
C HIS A 794 -13.41 26.41 -2.83
N VAL A 795 -13.35 25.43 -1.93
CA VAL A 795 -14.54 24.80 -1.37
C VAL A 795 -15.36 25.83 -0.58
N ALA A 796 -14.72 26.63 0.28
CA ALA A 796 -15.41 27.67 1.04
C ALA A 796 -16.11 28.67 0.10
N VAL A 797 -15.43 29.12 -0.95
CA VAL A 797 -16.02 29.98 -1.99
C VAL A 797 -17.26 29.34 -2.62
N ALA A 798 -17.15 28.08 -3.06
CA ALA A 798 -18.24 27.38 -3.73
C ALA A 798 -19.45 27.16 -2.80
N LEU A 799 -19.22 26.82 -1.53
CA LEU A 799 -20.26 26.64 -0.51
C LEU A 799 -20.99 27.95 -0.22
N THR A 800 -20.25 29.07 -0.10
CA THR A 800 -20.84 30.40 0.05
C THR A 800 -21.73 30.74 -1.15
N ALA A 801 -21.25 30.46 -2.36
CA ALA A 801 -21.98 30.82 -3.56
C ALA A 801 -23.27 30.00 -3.79
N VAL A 802 -23.42 28.84 -3.14
CA VAL A 802 -24.67 28.06 -3.11
C VAL A 802 -25.46 28.22 -1.79
N HIS A 803 -25.06 29.18 -0.95
CA HIS A 803 -25.68 29.46 0.35
C HIS A 803 -25.70 28.25 1.33
N ASP A 804 -24.68 27.38 1.28
CA ASP A 804 -24.57 26.21 2.18
C ASP A 804 -23.78 26.54 3.47
N ALA A 805 -24.46 27.21 4.41
CA ALA A 805 -23.90 27.52 5.73
C ALA A 805 -23.57 26.26 6.57
N ALA A 806 -24.27 25.14 6.34
CA ALA A 806 -23.97 23.90 7.04
C ALA A 806 -22.66 23.28 6.54
N GLY A 807 -22.42 23.32 5.23
CA GLY A 807 -21.17 22.93 4.61
C GLY A 807 -19.99 23.76 5.11
N LEU A 808 -20.14 25.09 5.20
CA LEU A 808 -19.09 25.97 5.74
C LEU A 808 -18.72 25.59 7.18
N ARG A 809 -19.70 25.27 8.03
CA ARG A 809 -19.44 24.80 9.40
C ARG A 809 -18.72 23.45 9.46
N ARG A 810 -19.06 22.51 8.58
CA ARG A 810 -18.33 21.23 8.47
C ARG A 810 -16.88 21.44 8.03
N LEU A 811 -16.68 22.28 7.00
CA LEU A 811 -15.34 22.62 6.51
C LEU A 811 -14.51 23.33 7.59
N ARG A 812 -15.11 24.26 8.33
CA ARG A 812 -14.47 24.94 9.47
C ARG A 812 -14.03 23.95 10.55
N ALA A 813 -14.89 23.01 10.92
CA ALA A 813 -14.57 21.99 11.93
C ALA A 813 -13.40 21.11 11.49
N HIS A 814 -13.35 20.72 10.21
CA HIS A 814 -12.19 20.02 9.65
C HIS A 814 -10.91 20.88 9.70
N ALA A 815 -11.00 22.13 9.23
CA ALA A 815 -9.85 23.03 9.13
C ALA A 815 -9.17 23.29 10.49
N LEU A 816 -9.93 23.31 11.59
CA LEU A 816 -9.40 23.50 12.95
C LEU A 816 -8.47 22.37 13.40
N GLU A 817 -8.69 21.15 12.92
CA GLU A 817 -7.90 19.95 13.24
C GLU A 817 -6.82 19.64 12.19
N ALA A 818 -6.71 20.48 11.15
CA ALA A 818 -5.83 20.27 10.01
C ALA A 818 -4.48 21.01 10.12
N ASP A 819 -3.81 21.22 8.99
CA ASP A 819 -2.53 21.93 8.91
C ASP A 819 -2.64 23.40 9.38
N ARG A 820 -1.49 24.03 9.63
CA ARG A 820 -1.43 25.41 10.17
C ARG A 820 -2.16 26.42 9.28
N ALA A 821 -2.04 26.32 7.97
CA ALA A 821 -2.71 27.25 7.06
C ALA A 821 -4.23 27.06 7.10
N GLN A 822 -4.70 25.82 7.15
CA GLN A 822 -6.13 25.53 7.33
C GLN A 822 -6.67 26.06 8.67
N ARG A 823 -5.99 25.76 9.77
CA ARG A 823 -6.43 26.15 11.11
C ARG A 823 -6.45 27.66 11.31
N GLU A 824 -5.43 28.37 10.84
CA GLU A 824 -5.30 29.80 11.08
C GLU A 824 -5.99 30.67 10.03
N VAL A 825 -6.12 30.20 8.78
CA VAL A 825 -6.66 31.00 7.66
C VAL A 825 -8.03 30.49 7.24
N ILE A 826 -8.17 29.20 6.93
CA ILE A 826 -9.41 28.65 6.37
C ILE A 826 -10.54 28.63 7.39
N ALA A 827 -10.27 28.27 8.64
CA ALA A 827 -11.29 28.30 9.69
C ALA A 827 -11.85 29.72 9.90
N ALA A 828 -10.99 30.73 9.87
CA ALA A 828 -11.37 32.14 9.96
C ALA A 828 -12.13 32.62 8.71
N LEU A 829 -11.74 32.15 7.54
CA LEU A 829 -12.41 32.46 6.28
C LEU A 829 -13.82 31.86 6.20
N CYS A 830 -14.00 30.61 6.63
CA CYS A 830 -15.32 29.96 6.68
C CYS A 830 -16.27 30.78 7.56
N GLU A 831 -15.80 31.22 8.74
CA GLU A 831 -16.58 32.08 9.63
C GLU A 831 -16.91 33.44 9.00
N ALA A 832 -15.97 34.04 8.27
CA ALA A 832 -16.22 35.30 7.55
C ALA A 832 -17.31 35.13 6.47
N PHE A 833 -17.30 33.99 5.78
CA PHE A 833 -18.29 33.65 4.77
C PHE A 833 -19.64 33.28 5.39
N GLU A 834 -19.69 32.67 6.56
CA GLU A 834 -20.93 32.52 7.34
C GLU A 834 -21.54 33.90 7.63
N TYR A 835 -20.75 34.88 8.05
CA TYR A 835 -21.23 36.26 8.25
C TYR A 835 -21.72 36.93 6.96
N LEU A 836 -21.13 36.63 5.80
CA LEU A 836 -21.66 37.09 4.52
C LEU A 836 -23.04 36.50 4.22
N LEU A 837 -23.26 35.20 4.50
CA LEU A 837 -24.56 34.55 4.28
C LEU A 837 -25.63 35.05 5.26
N GLU A 838 -25.22 35.43 6.47
CA GLU A 838 -26.09 36.02 7.49
C GLU A 838 -26.32 37.53 7.30
N GLU A 839 -25.78 38.14 6.24
CA GLU A 839 -25.83 39.57 5.96
C GLU A 839 -25.23 40.45 7.09
N ARG A 840 -24.30 39.89 7.86
CA ARG A 840 -23.55 40.57 8.92
C ARG A 840 -22.30 41.23 8.35
N TRP A 841 -22.51 42.22 7.49
CA TRP A 841 -21.48 42.85 6.67
C TRP A 841 -20.29 43.41 7.46
N GLU A 842 -20.54 44.02 8.62
CA GLU A 842 -19.49 44.57 9.49
C GLU A 842 -18.60 43.46 10.07
N ASP A 843 -19.19 42.35 10.53
CA ASP A 843 -18.45 41.21 11.07
C ASP A 843 -17.66 40.49 9.97
N ALA A 844 -18.28 40.31 8.80
CA ALA A 844 -17.64 39.74 7.62
C ALA A 844 -16.43 40.57 7.19
N SER A 845 -16.58 41.90 7.05
CA SER A 845 -15.51 42.76 6.59
C SER A 845 -14.32 42.77 7.55
N ARG A 846 -14.56 42.91 8.86
CA ARG A 846 -13.51 42.81 9.89
C ARG A 846 -12.79 41.46 9.88
N ARG A 847 -13.51 40.35 9.70
CA ARG A 847 -12.90 39.02 9.69
C ARG A 847 -12.04 38.83 8.44
N LEU A 848 -12.52 39.25 7.27
CA LEU A 848 -11.77 39.21 6.01
C LEU A 848 -10.51 40.08 6.06
N GLU A 849 -10.58 41.30 6.61
CA GLU A 849 -9.43 42.18 6.79
C GLU A 849 -8.31 41.52 7.62
N ASN A 850 -8.67 40.79 8.67
CA ASN A 850 -7.73 40.09 9.54
C ASN A 850 -7.07 38.87 8.87
N VAL A 851 -7.76 38.25 7.89
CA VAL A 851 -7.26 37.07 7.17
C VAL A 851 -6.25 37.46 6.08
N LEU A 852 -6.43 38.62 5.43
CA LEU A 852 -5.63 39.04 4.27
C LEU A 852 -4.10 38.94 4.47
N PRO A 853 -3.47 39.41 5.57
CA PRO A 853 -2.02 39.34 5.72
C PRO A 853 -1.46 37.92 5.75
N ARG A 854 -2.28 36.93 6.12
CA ARG A 854 -1.91 35.51 6.22
C ARG A 854 -2.36 34.69 5.02
N LEU A 855 -3.07 35.30 4.06
CA LEU A 855 -3.66 34.58 2.94
C LEU A 855 -2.62 33.91 2.04
N ARG A 856 -1.38 34.41 2.02
CA ARG A 856 -0.25 33.77 1.30
C ARG A 856 0.03 32.33 1.77
N TRP A 857 -0.29 31.99 3.03
CA TRP A 857 -0.11 30.63 3.55
C TRP A 857 -1.02 29.59 2.91
N VAL A 858 -2.10 30.04 2.26
CA VAL A 858 -3.03 29.16 1.53
C VAL A 858 -2.36 28.56 0.29
N GLY A 859 -1.31 29.19 -0.25
CA GLY A 859 -0.74 28.84 -1.56
C GLY A 859 -1.53 29.44 -2.72
N GLY A 860 -1.30 28.91 -3.93
CA GLY A 860 -1.83 29.46 -5.18
C GLY A 860 -1.12 30.75 -5.62
N SER A 861 -1.64 31.41 -6.66
CA SER A 861 -1.14 32.72 -7.10
C SER A 861 -1.85 33.90 -6.42
N ALA A 862 -1.32 35.11 -6.58
CA ALA A 862 -1.99 36.34 -6.16
C ALA A 862 -3.41 36.47 -6.76
N ALA A 863 -3.54 36.29 -8.08
CA ALA A 863 -4.83 36.31 -8.78
C ALA A 863 -5.86 35.30 -8.23
N GLN A 864 -5.43 34.11 -7.80
CA GLN A 864 -6.34 33.11 -7.20
C GLN A 864 -6.84 33.55 -5.82
N ARG A 865 -5.94 34.10 -4.99
CA ARG A 865 -6.25 34.59 -3.65
C ARG A 865 -7.07 35.88 -3.64
N GLU A 866 -7.00 36.68 -4.71
CA GLU A 866 -7.73 37.94 -4.87
C GLU A 866 -9.25 37.80 -4.68
N ILE A 867 -9.80 36.59 -4.84
CA ILE A 867 -11.22 36.33 -4.59
C ILE A 867 -11.67 36.66 -3.16
N VAL A 868 -10.76 36.59 -2.17
CA VAL A 868 -11.03 37.00 -0.78
C VAL A 868 -11.06 38.52 -0.65
N GLU A 869 -10.22 39.22 -1.41
CA GLU A 869 -10.25 40.68 -1.51
C GLU A 869 -11.53 41.15 -2.21
N GLU A 870 -12.02 40.44 -3.23
CA GLU A 870 -13.33 40.71 -3.84
C GLU A 870 -14.49 40.56 -2.86
N ALA A 871 -14.45 39.50 -2.04
CA ALA A 871 -15.44 39.29 -0.98
C ALA A 871 -15.39 40.40 0.08
N LEU A 872 -14.18 40.88 0.42
CA LEU A 872 -14.01 42.00 1.34
C LEU A 872 -14.58 43.30 0.77
N LEU A 873 -14.29 43.62 -0.48
CA LEU A 873 -14.85 44.80 -1.15
C LEU A 873 -16.38 44.76 -1.15
N TYR A 874 -16.96 43.59 -1.45
CA TYR A 874 -18.41 43.39 -1.37
C TYR A 874 -18.95 43.60 0.05
N ALA A 875 -18.29 43.05 1.07
CA ALA A 875 -18.67 43.23 2.48
C ALA A 875 -18.59 44.70 2.92
N LEU A 876 -17.52 45.41 2.55
CA LEU A 876 -17.30 46.81 2.93
C LEU A 876 -18.36 47.74 2.31
N VAL A 877 -18.67 47.55 1.02
CA VAL A 877 -19.72 48.33 0.35
C VAL A 877 -21.09 48.02 0.95
N SER A 878 -21.38 46.74 1.22
CA SER A 878 -22.65 46.33 1.84
C SER A 878 -22.79 46.81 3.30
N ALA A 879 -21.68 46.99 4.01
CA ALA A 879 -21.64 47.59 5.35
C ALA A 879 -21.72 49.13 5.35
N GLY A 880 -21.73 49.78 4.18
CA GLY A 880 -21.66 51.24 4.06
C GLY A 880 -20.28 51.84 4.37
N ARG A 881 -19.22 51.02 4.49
CA ARG A 881 -17.83 51.46 4.72
C ARG A 881 -17.14 51.88 3.42
N CYS A 882 -17.79 52.78 2.67
CA CYS A 882 -17.38 53.19 1.32
C CYS A 882 -15.99 53.82 1.27
N ASP A 883 -15.55 54.55 2.30
CA ASP A 883 -14.22 55.16 2.34
C ASP A 883 -13.10 54.11 2.41
N THR A 884 -13.32 53.03 3.18
CA THR A 884 -12.37 51.91 3.25
C THR A 884 -12.35 51.12 1.95
N ALA A 885 -13.53 50.90 1.32
CA ALA A 885 -13.61 50.28 0.00
C ALA A 885 -12.92 51.14 -1.08
N ARG A 886 -13.07 52.48 -1.02
CA ARG A 886 -12.42 53.43 -1.92
C ARG A 886 -10.89 53.33 -1.84
N ALA A 887 -10.33 53.42 -0.64
CA ALA A 887 -8.88 53.32 -0.45
C ALA A 887 -8.29 51.99 -0.96
N ARG A 888 -9.04 50.89 -0.84
CA ARG A 888 -8.65 49.58 -1.38
C ARG A 888 -8.67 49.56 -2.91
N LEU A 889 -9.71 50.10 -3.53
CA LEU A 889 -9.80 50.19 -5.00
C LEU A 889 -8.72 51.11 -5.57
N GLU A 890 -8.45 52.24 -4.95
CA GLU A 890 -7.37 53.15 -5.34
C GLU A 890 -6.00 52.45 -5.29
N ALA A 891 -5.69 51.73 -4.21
CA ALA A 891 -4.46 50.95 -4.09
C ALA A 891 -4.35 49.85 -5.15
N ARG A 892 -5.47 49.19 -5.51
CA ARG A 892 -5.50 48.17 -6.56
C ARG A 892 -5.32 48.79 -7.95
N LEU A 893 -5.90 49.95 -8.22
CA LEU A 893 -5.77 50.68 -9.49
C LEU A 893 -4.36 51.25 -9.69
N ASP A 894 -3.72 51.73 -8.62
CA ASP A 894 -2.32 52.18 -8.64
C ASP A 894 -1.36 51.01 -8.99
N ARG A 895 -1.65 49.82 -8.45
CA ARG A 895 -0.91 48.60 -8.79
C ARG A 895 -1.24 48.08 -10.19
N ARG A 896 -2.52 48.05 -10.56
CA ARG A 896 -3.06 47.39 -11.76
C ARG A 896 -4.27 48.16 -12.32
N PRO A 897 -4.09 48.94 -13.40
CA PRO A 897 -5.19 49.62 -14.07
C PRO A 897 -6.24 48.63 -14.61
N SER A 898 -7.52 48.90 -14.34
CA SER A 898 -8.63 48.02 -14.73
C SER A 898 -9.90 48.85 -14.94
N PRO A 899 -10.55 48.81 -16.12
CA PRO A 899 -11.85 49.46 -16.35
C PRO A 899 -12.90 49.07 -15.31
N HIS A 900 -12.91 47.81 -14.90
CA HIS A 900 -13.84 47.28 -13.89
C HIS A 900 -13.71 47.98 -12.53
N ASP A 901 -12.48 48.10 -12.03
CA ASP A 901 -12.24 48.71 -10.72
C ASP A 901 -12.41 50.23 -10.80
N GLN A 902 -12.11 50.86 -11.94
CA GLN A 902 -12.40 52.27 -12.18
C GLN A 902 -13.91 52.56 -12.10
N ARG A 903 -14.74 51.72 -12.73
CA ARG A 903 -16.20 51.84 -12.65
C ARG A 903 -16.71 51.68 -11.21
N ARG A 904 -16.18 50.70 -10.48
CA ARG A 904 -16.53 50.49 -9.06
C ARG A 904 -16.14 51.69 -8.21
N LEU A 905 -14.96 52.27 -8.45
CA LEU A 905 -14.50 53.47 -7.75
C LEU A 905 -15.43 54.66 -8.00
N THR A 906 -15.82 54.90 -9.26
CA THR A 906 -16.79 55.95 -9.62
C THR A 906 -18.15 55.73 -8.97
N ALA A 907 -18.62 54.48 -8.90
CA ALA A 907 -19.89 54.14 -8.25
C ALA A 907 -19.90 54.35 -6.73
N LEU A 908 -18.73 54.46 -6.07
CA LEU A 908 -18.62 54.81 -4.64
C LEU A 908 -18.48 56.32 -4.38
N ALA A 909 -18.27 57.11 -5.44
CA ALA A 909 -18.18 58.57 -5.36
C ALA A 909 -19.53 59.25 -5.66
N SER A 910 -20.51 58.47 -6.12
CA SER A 910 -21.92 58.84 -6.32
C SER A 910 -22.77 58.30 -5.17
#